data_AF-A0AAD5GSU6-F1
#
_entry.id   AF-A0AAD5GSU6-F1
#
_cell.length_a   1.000
_cell.length_b   1.000
_cell.length_c   1.000
_cell.angle_alpha   90.00
_cell.angle_beta   90.00
_cell.angle_gamma   90.00
#
_symmetry.space_group_name_H-M   'P 1'
#
loop_
_entity.id
_entity.type
_entity.pdbx_description
1 polymer ?
#
loop_
_entity_poly.entity_id
_entity_poly.type
_entity_poly.pdbx_seq_one_letter_code
_entity_poly.pdbx_strand_id
1 'polypeptide(L)'
;MFHSMTAYVTVALTTVILLFTLTHSSTVGVEYVSRLIEVQDRERAPASVQLSAATAVLHRFIPSHSSSFQFNIITNERCGGVSCFMISNHPSSHLLGAPEIIISGVTGVELLSGLHWYLKNLCGAHISWDKTGGSQLSSVPKAGSLPRMKDDGLLIQRPVPWNYYQNAVTSSYTFAWWDWERWEKEIDWMALQGINMPLAFTGQEAIWQKVFEKFNISSSDLNDFFGGPAFLAWSRMANLHGWGGPLPQSWLDQQLAMQKKILARMYELGMTPVLPAFSGNVPAALKNVYPSAKITRLGNWFTVDSNPRWCCTYLLDATDPLFIEIGKSFIQQQVKEYGRSSHIYNCDTFDENTPPTDDPEYISSLAAAIFKAMQSGDDDAVWLMQGWLFAYDPYWKPPQMQALLHAVPIGKMIVLDLFAEVNPIWTTSNQCMLHNFAGNVEMYGVLDSVGSGPVEARVSKNSTMVGVGMSMEGIEQNPIVYDLMSEMAFQHAKIDVMKWVDSYSIRRYGKFVPSLQEAWNILYHTVYNCTDGAYDKNRDVIVAFPDVDPTVYSTNIFSKRNSLKDEDESFDKPHLWYSTSEVIRALELFIEGGKELSGSNTYRYDLIDLTRQALAKYANDLFLDVLEAYESHDSYSVAYLSEKFLDLVDDMDTLLASHDGFLLGPWLESSKQLAVDKEQEKQYEWNARTQITMWFDNTEEEASLLRDYGNKYWSGLLRDYYGPRAAIYFKYLKESLATGDRFSLQGWRREWIKLTNEWQNGRYAYSVKSEGDALSISQQLFYKYLYDSGMTDH
;
A
#
# COMPACT_ATOMS: atom_id res chain seq x y z
N MET A 1 47.28 32.70 67.75
CA MET A 1 46.46 31.86 68.64
C MET A 1 45.08 31.75 68.03
N PHE A 2 44.64 30.51 67.77
CA PHE A 2 43.29 30.18 67.31
C PHE A 2 42.22 30.81 68.20
N HIS A 3 41.11 31.28 67.63
CA HIS A 3 39.79 30.71 67.89
C HIS A 3 38.77 31.15 66.82
N SER A 4 38.19 30.13 66.21
CA SER A 4 37.22 30.05 65.12
C SER A 4 36.07 31.06 65.16
N MET A 5 35.87 31.81 64.06
CA MET A 5 34.64 32.55 63.76
C MET A 5 33.57 31.59 63.23
N THR A 6 32.47 31.45 63.97
CA THR A 6 31.21 30.87 63.51
C THR A 6 30.32 32.03 63.06
N ALA A 7 30.01 32.13 61.76
CA ALA A 7 29.07 33.10 61.23
C ALA A 7 27.73 32.40 60.93
N TYR A 8 26.66 33.01 61.41
CA TYR A 8 25.26 32.62 61.23
C TYR A 8 24.91 32.50 59.73
N VAL A 9 24.40 31.34 59.32
CA VAL A 9 23.72 31.16 58.02
C VAL A 9 22.24 31.41 58.23
N THR A 10 21.76 32.54 57.72
CA THR A 10 20.34 32.86 57.62
C THR A 10 19.71 31.96 56.55
N VAL A 11 18.72 31.16 56.94
CA VAL A 11 17.90 30.35 56.05
C VAL A 11 17.04 31.28 55.19
N ALA A 12 17.38 31.39 53.90
CA ALA A 12 16.48 31.92 52.89
C ALA A 12 15.78 30.73 52.22
N LEU A 13 14.49 30.56 52.53
CA LEU A 13 13.58 29.74 51.73
C LEU A 13 13.40 30.42 50.37
N THR A 14 14.19 30.01 49.38
CA THR A 14 13.86 30.23 47.97
C THR A 14 13.25 28.94 47.44
N THR A 15 11.92 28.92 47.39
CA THR A 15 11.13 27.95 46.64
C THR A 15 11.54 28.06 45.18
N VAL A 16 12.45 27.20 44.73
CA VAL A 16 12.71 26.98 43.31
C VAL A 16 11.50 26.19 42.80
N ILE A 17 10.50 26.91 42.31
CA ILE A 17 9.50 26.33 41.41
C ILE A 17 10.27 26.02 40.12
N LEU A 18 10.77 24.79 40.02
CA LEU A 18 11.13 24.18 38.76
C LEU A 18 9.82 24.07 37.97
N LEU A 19 9.53 25.10 37.17
CA LEU A 19 8.67 24.97 36.00
C LEU A 19 9.32 23.93 35.10
N PHE A 20 8.99 22.66 35.30
CA PHE A 20 8.98 21.70 34.20
C PHE A 20 8.00 22.27 33.19
N THR A 21 8.52 22.97 32.18
CA THR A 21 7.82 23.11 30.92
C THR A 21 7.71 21.70 30.36
N LEU A 22 6.62 21.02 30.70
CA LEU A 22 6.10 19.89 29.95
C LEU A 22 5.94 20.38 28.51
N THR A 23 6.94 20.14 27.66
CA THR A 23 6.78 20.30 26.22
C THR A 23 5.82 19.19 25.79
N HIS A 24 4.52 19.45 25.90
CA HIS A 24 3.51 18.64 25.24
C HIS A 24 3.77 18.76 23.73
N SER A 25 4.42 17.74 23.16
CA SER A 25 4.59 17.61 21.72
C SER A 25 3.28 17.16 21.09
N SER A 26 2.22 17.94 21.25
CA SER A 26 0.97 17.78 20.52
C SER A 26 0.81 18.96 19.58
N THR A 27 0.55 18.68 18.31
CA THR A 27 0.25 19.73 17.31
C THR A 27 -1.09 20.40 17.63
N VAL A 28 -1.38 21.56 17.03
CA VAL A 28 -2.68 22.23 17.19
C VAL A 28 -3.82 21.33 16.67
N GLY A 29 -3.52 20.50 15.65
CA GLY A 29 -4.46 19.51 15.13
C GLY A 29 -4.95 18.52 16.19
N VAL A 30 -4.06 18.06 17.08
CA VAL A 30 -4.41 17.13 18.16
C VAL A 30 -5.41 17.76 19.14
N GLU A 31 -5.31 19.07 19.39
CA GLU A 31 -6.28 19.79 20.22
C GLU A 31 -7.66 19.82 19.58
N TYR A 32 -7.74 20.04 18.26
CA TYR A 32 -9.00 20.07 17.52
C TYR A 32 -9.74 18.73 17.49
N VAL A 33 -9.02 17.61 17.54
CA VAL A 33 -9.60 16.26 17.51
C VAL A 33 -9.69 15.61 18.89
N SER A 34 -9.32 16.31 19.96
CA SER A 34 -9.30 15.81 21.34
C SER A 34 -10.60 15.13 21.77
N ARG A 35 -11.76 15.72 21.44
CA ARG A 35 -13.08 15.11 21.72
C ARG A 35 -13.25 13.74 21.07
N LEU A 36 -12.79 13.56 19.82
CA LEU A 36 -12.87 12.26 19.14
C LEU A 36 -11.97 11.24 19.84
N ILE A 37 -10.77 11.65 20.27
CA ILE A 37 -9.85 10.80 21.04
C ILE A 37 -10.50 10.37 22.36
N GLU A 38 -11.16 11.28 23.09
CA GLU A 38 -11.88 10.97 24.32
C GLU A 38 -13.03 9.96 24.11
N VAL A 39 -13.79 10.11 23.02
CA VAL A 39 -14.85 9.15 22.63
C VAL A 39 -14.24 7.78 22.35
N GLN A 40 -13.17 7.73 21.56
CA GLN A 40 -12.46 6.48 21.24
C GLN A 40 -11.93 5.81 22.51
N ASP A 41 -11.28 6.56 23.40
CA ASP A 41 -10.74 6.08 24.68
C ASP A 41 -11.84 5.47 25.56
N ARG A 42 -13.00 6.12 25.65
CA ARG A 42 -14.17 5.65 26.41
C ARG A 42 -14.76 4.35 25.85
N GLU A 43 -14.71 4.18 24.52
CA GLU A 43 -15.34 3.07 23.80
C GLU A 43 -14.35 1.94 23.44
N ARG A 44 -13.16 1.97 24.01
CA ARG A 44 -12.17 0.88 23.90
C ARG A 44 -12.71 -0.40 24.51
N ALA A 45 -12.25 -1.52 23.97
CA ALA A 45 -12.49 -2.82 24.58
C ALA A 45 -11.93 -2.84 26.02
N PRO A 46 -12.56 -3.58 26.96
CA PRO A 46 -12.04 -3.72 28.32
C PRO A 46 -10.58 -4.22 28.33
N ALA A 47 -9.80 -3.80 29.32
CA ALA A 47 -8.39 -4.18 29.45
C ALA A 47 -8.16 -5.70 29.40
N SER A 48 -9.06 -6.51 29.98
CA SER A 48 -8.98 -7.98 29.94
C SER A 48 -9.10 -8.55 28.52
N VAL A 49 -9.96 -7.95 27.67
CA VAL A 49 -10.13 -8.34 26.28
C VAL A 49 -8.86 -8.02 25.50
N GLN A 50 -8.33 -6.80 25.66
CA GLN A 50 -7.10 -6.37 24.99
C GLN A 50 -5.88 -7.21 25.40
N LEU A 51 -5.74 -7.54 26.69
CA LEU A 51 -4.70 -8.42 27.18
C LEU A 51 -4.81 -9.83 26.58
N SER A 52 -6.03 -10.37 26.51
CA SER A 52 -6.28 -11.69 25.90
C SER A 52 -5.94 -11.68 24.42
N ALA A 53 -6.33 -10.62 23.70
CA ALA A 53 -6.05 -10.47 22.27
C ALA A 53 -4.55 -10.36 22.00
N ALA A 54 -3.84 -9.48 22.72
CA ALA A 54 -2.39 -9.33 22.60
C ALA A 54 -1.64 -10.63 22.95
N THR A 55 -2.09 -11.34 23.99
CA THR A 55 -1.51 -12.65 24.36
C THR A 55 -1.76 -13.70 23.27
N ALA A 56 -2.91 -13.68 22.61
CA ALA A 56 -3.21 -14.57 21.49
C ALA A 56 -2.30 -14.29 20.28
N VAL A 57 -2.02 -13.01 19.99
CA VAL A 57 -1.04 -12.62 18.95
C VAL A 57 0.35 -13.16 19.31
N LEU A 58 0.81 -12.92 20.54
CA LEU A 58 2.10 -13.43 21.02
C LEU A 58 2.20 -14.96 20.87
N HIS A 59 1.12 -15.68 21.19
CA HIS A 59 1.06 -17.13 21.06
C HIS A 59 1.08 -17.61 19.61
N ARG A 60 0.37 -16.93 18.70
CA ARG A 60 0.43 -17.26 17.26
C ARG A 60 1.82 -16.99 16.68
N PHE A 61 2.47 -15.92 17.15
CA PHE A 61 3.73 -15.45 16.58
C PHE A 61 4.97 -16.18 17.12
N ILE A 62 5.11 -16.28 18.45
CA ILE A 62 6.24 -16.94 19.12
C ILE A 62 5.74 -17.84 20.28
N PRO A 63 5.07 -18.97 19.97
CA PRO A 63 4.42 -19.82 20.97
C PRO A 63 5.38 -20.32 22.06
N SER A 64 6.64 -20.60 21.72
CA SER A 64 7.67 -21.04 22.67
C SER A 64 8.05 -20.00 23.72
N HIS A 65 7.69 -18.73 23.50
CA HIS A 65 8.05 -17.60 24.35
C HIS A 65 6.83 -16.94 25.00
N SER A 66 5.64 -17.51 24.83
CA SER A 66 4.41 -16.90 25.37
C SER A 66 4.46 -16.68 26.89
N SER A 67 5.13 -17.56 27.63
CA SER A 67 5.33 -17.41 29.08
C SER A 67 6.49 -16.49 29.47
N SER A 68 7.35 -16.11 28.53
CA SER A 68 8.49 -15.21 28.78
C SER A 68 8.08 -13.73 28.89
N PHE A 69 6.88 -13.38 28.41
CA PHE A 69 6.38 -12.01 28.42
C PHE A 69 5.14 -11.90 29.31
N GLN A 70 5.06 -10.81 30.07
CA GLN A 70 3.85 -10.40 30.77
C GLN A 70 3.35 -9.07 30.19
N PHE A 71 2.07 -9.02 29.83
CA PHE A 71 1.42 -7.79 29.36
C PHE A 71 0.59 -7.13 30.45
N ASN A 72 0.64 -5.80 30.52
CA ASN A 72 -0.16 -4.97 31.42
C ASN A 72 -0.76 -3.75 30.70
N ILE A 73 -2.09 -3.59 30.74
CA ILE A 73 -2.73 -2.35 30.28
C ILE A 73 -2.56 -1.25 31.33
N ILE A 74 -2.19 -0.05 30.89
CA ILE A 74 -1.98 1.14 31.74
C ILE A 74 -2.77 2.34 31.22
N THR A 75 -2.92 3.37 32.05
CA THR A 75 -3.59 4.62 31.66
C THR A 75 -2.62 5.59 30.97
N ASN A 76 -3.16 6.49 30.13
CA ASN A 76 -2.40 7.58 29.51
C ASN A 76 -1.67 8.47 30.54
N GLU A 77 -2.21 8.63 31.75
CA GLU A 77 -1.60 9.41 32.83
C GLU A 77 -0.21 8.88 33.19
N ARG A 78 -0.04 7.56 33.22
CA ARG A 78 1.25 6.90 33.46
C ARG A 78 2.25 7.14 32.33
N CYS A 79 1.73 7.50 31.17
CA CYS A 79 2.47 7.87 29.96
C CYS A 79 2.57 9.39 29.76
N GLY A 80 2.31 10.22 30.78
CA GLY A 80 2.39 11.68 30.65
C GLY A 80 1.32 12.31 29.76
N GLY A 81 0.15 11.66 29.66
CA GLY A 81 -1.03 12.17 28.95
C GLY A 81 -1.18 11.73 27.48
N VAL A 82 -0.27 10.91 26.96
CA VAL A 82 -0.28 10.41 25.58
C VAL A 82 -0.22 8.88 25.53
N SER A 83 -0.55 8.27 24.39
CA SER A 83 -0.40 6.82 24.22
C SER A 83 1.09 6.41 24.27
N CYS A 84 1.40 5.31 24.95
CA CYS A 84 2.77 4.82 25.08
C CYS A 84 2.85 3.31 25.31
N PHE A 85 4.07 2.77 25.16
CA PHE A 85 4.45 1.49 25.73
C PHE A 85 5.71 1.61 26.59
N MET A 86 5.84 0.69 27.55
CA MET A 86 6.97 0.56 28.46
C MET A 86 7.49 -0.87 28.46
N ILE A 87 8.80 -1.04 28.49
CA ILE A 87 9.46 -2.35 28.50
C ILE A 87 10.42 -2.41 29.68
N SER A 88 10.27 -3.40 30.56
CA SER A 88 11.13 -3.58 31.72
C SER A 88 11.40 -5.05 32.03
N ASN A 89 12.42 -5.30 32.85
CA ASN A 89 12.68 -6.66 33.35
C ASN A 89 11.60 -7.06 34.36
N HIS A 90 11.09 -8.28 34.27
CA HIS A 90 10.18 -8.81 35.27
C HIS A 90 10.92 -8.96 36.62
N PRO A 91 10.35 -8.54 37.77
CA PRO A 91 11.02 -8.60 39.07
C PRO A 91 11.48 -10.01 39.46
N SER A 92 10.72 -11.02 39.04
CA SER A 92 11.00 -12.43 39.27
C SER A 92 11.76 -13.09 38.13
N SER A 93 12.36 -12.35 37.17
CA SER A 93 13.07 -12.92 36.02
C SER A 93 14.26 -13.82 36.40
N HIS A 94 14.69 -13.77 37.67
CA HIS A 94 15.72 -14.63 38.22
C HIS A 94 15.21 -16.03 38.62
N LEU A 95 13.88 -16.22 38.69
CA LEU A 95 13.25 -17.49 39.00
C LEU A 95 13.00 -18.29 37.71
N LEU A 96 13.34 -19.57 37.74
CA LEU A 96 13.10 -20.46 36.61
C LEU A 96 11.60 -20.58 36.31
N GLY A 97 11.21 -20.34 35.06
CA GLY A 97 9.82 -20.44 34.59
C GLY A 97 8.93 -19.22 34.89
N ALA A 98 9.47 -18.17 35.53
CA ALA A 98 8.79 -16.88 35.60
C ALA A 98 8.95 -16.09 34.29
N PRO A 99 8.03 -15.14 33.98
CA PRO A 99 8.24 -14.21 32.88
C PRO A 99 9.57 -13.45 33.03
N GLU A 100 10.18 -13.12 31.91
CA GLU A 100 11.46 -12.44 31.82
C GLU A 100 11.26 -10.93 31.62
N ILE A 101 10.29 -10.57 30.78
CA ILE A 101 10.05 -9.20 30.33
C ILE A 101 8.60 -8.80 30.64
N ILE A 102 8.42 -7.59 31.15
CA ILE A 102 7.10 -6.93 31.26
C ILE A 102 6.99 -5.90 30.16
N ILE A 103 5.90 -5.95 29.40
CA ILE A 103 5.51 -4.89 28.48
C ILE A 103 4.19 -4.29 28.97
N SER A 104 4.19 -2.99 29.22
CA SER A 104 2.99 -2.25 29.59
C SER A 104 2.60 -1.29 28.47
N GLY A 105 1.32 -1.16 28.17
CA GLY A 105 0.85 -0.34 27.05
C GLY A 105 -0.54 0.22 27.30
N VAL A 106 -0.87 1.32 26.62
CA VAL A 106 -2.19 1.96 26.75
C VAL A 106 -3.28 1.12 26.07
N THR A 107 -2.97 0.50 24.92
CA THR A 107 -3.88 -0.43 24.23
C THR A 107 -3.17 -1.72 23.84
N GLY A 108 -3.92 -2.69 23.31
CA GLY A 108 -3.37 -3.91 22.71
C GLY A 108 -2.36 -3.63 21.61
N VAL A 109 -2.57 -2.59 20.79
CA VAL A 109 -1.60 -2.14 19.78
C VAL A 109 -0.29 -1.72 20.43
N GLU A 110 -0.31 -0.90 21.48
CA GLU A 110 0.91 -0.47 22.18
C GLU A 110 1.65 -1.65 22.84
N LEU A 111 0.92 -2.63 23.39
CA LEU A 111 1.54 -3.86 23.91
C LEU A 111 2.31 -4.61 22.82
N LEU A 112 1.70 -4.78 21.65
CA LEU A 112 2.32 -5.51 20.54
C LEU A 112 3.40 -4.70 19.84
N SER A 113 3.27 -3.38 19.77
CA SER A 113 4.33 -2.48 19.32
C SER A 113 5.54 -2.55 20.25
N GLY A 114 5.32 -2.62 21.57
CA GLY A 114 6.40 -2.82 22.55
C GLY A 114 7.07 -4.19 22.43
N LEU A 115 6.29 -5.25 22.14
CA LEU A 115 6.82 -6.57 21.81
C LEU A 115 7.70 -6.51 20.55
N HIS A 116 7.18 -5.93 19.47
CA HIS A 116 7.91 -5.79 18.22
C HIS A 116 9.18 -4.96 18.42
N TRP A 117 9.10 -3.84 19.14
CA TRP A 117 10.25 -2.99 19.46
C TRP A 117 11.34 -3.77 20.22
N TYR A 118 10.96 -4.57 21.20
CA TYR A 118 11.88 -5.44 21.93
C TYR A 118 12.53 -6.49 21.02
N LEU A 119 11.74 -7.21 20.24
CA LEU A 119 12.24 -8.25 19.33
C LEU A 119 13.19 -7.65 18.27
N LYS A 120 12.81 -6.51 17.68
CA LYS A 120 13.60 -5.78 16.68
C LYS A 120 14.92 -5.28 17.23
N ASN A 121 14.89 -4.52 18.33
CA ASN A 121 16.05 -3.77 18.80
C ASN A 121 16.96 -4.55 19.75
N LEU A 122 16.43 -5.52 20.51
CA LEU A 122 17.20 -6.26 21.52
C LEU A 122 17.49 -7.69 21.07
N CYS A 123 16.58 -8.31 20.30
CA CYS A 123 16.75 -9.68 19.82
C CYS A 123 17.20 -9.76 18.36
N GLY A 124 17.27 -8.63 17.65
CA GLY A 124 17.67 -8.59 16.23
C GLY A 124 16.72 -9.34 15.29
N ALA A 125 15.45 -9.47 15.66
CA ALA A 125 14.43 -10.10 14.83
C ALA A 125 13.89 -9.13 13.76
N HIS A 126 13.26 -9.68 12.73
CA HIS A 126 12.56 -8.90 11.71
C HIS A 126 11.19 -9.52 11.39
N ILE A 127 10.18 -8.68 11.19
CA ILE A 127 8.81 -9.09 10.94
C ILE A 127 8.33 -8.41 9.65
N SER A 128 8.05 -9.20 8.62
CA SER A 128 7.49 -8.73 7.35
C SER A 128 6.40 -9.69 6.86
N TRP A 129 5.72 -9.35 5.77
CA TRP A 129 4.70 -10.22 5.17
C TRP A 129 5.29 -11.56 4.72
N ASP A 130 4.48 -12.62 4.78
CA ASP A 130 4.91 -13.97 4.36
C ASP A 130 5.44 -13.98 2.92
N LYS A 131 4.82 -13.20 2.01
CA LYS A 131 5.30 -13.06 0.62
C LYS A 131 6.69 -12.44 0.50
N THR A 132 7.07 -11.55 1.42
CA THR A 132 8.37 -10.86 1.41
C THR A 132 9.45 -11.60 2.22
N GLY A 133 9.28 -12.91 2.39
CA GLY A 133 10.17 -13.79 3.16
C GLY A 133 9.71 -14.05 4.60
N GLY A 134 8.66 -13.37 5.06
CA GLY A 134 8.06 -13.57 6.38
C GLY A 134 8.87 -12.98 7.52
N SER A 135 8.87 -13.68 8.65
CA SER A 135 9.57 -13.24 9.86
C SER A 135 10.89 -13.98 10.06
N GLN A 136 11.96 -13.21 10.31
CA GLN A 136 13.23 -13.72 10.81
C GLN A 136 13.16 -13.71 12.34
N LEU A 137 13.17 -14.91 12.94
CA LEU A 137 13.08 -15.07 14.41
C LEU A 137 14.23 -15.92 14.98
N SER A 138 15.16 -16.40 14.15
CA SER A 138 16.22 -17.29 14.61
C SER A 138 17.28 -16.60 15.48
N SER A 139 17.29 -15.26 15.51
CA SER A 139 18.13 -14.46 16.39
C SER A 139 17.54 -14.32 17.81
N VAL A 140 16.23 -14.61 17.99
CA VAL A 140 15.56 -14.52 19.29
C VAL A 140 16.10 -15.61 20.22
N PRO A 141 16.72 -15.25 21.37
CA PRO A 141 17.22 -16.24 22.31
C PRO A 141 16.11 -17.13 22.85
N LYS A 142 16.45 -18.35 23.29
CA LYS A 142 15.48 -19.26 23.91
C LYS A 142 14.86 -18.62 25.16
N ALA A 143 13.62 -19.00 25.47
CA ALA A 143 12.97 -18.64 26.72
C ALA A 143 13.88 -18.96 27.93
N GLY A 144 14.00 -18.02 28.86
CA GLY A 144 14.94 -18.05 29.99
C GLY A 144 16.31 -17.44 29.67
N SER A 145 16.54 -16.93 28.46
CA SER A 145 17.78 -16.28 28.05
C SER A 145 17.53 -15.00 27.24
N LEU A 146 16.36 -14.39 27.38
CA LEU A 146 16.03 -13.16 26.68
C LEU A 146 16.92 -11.98 27.16
N PRO A 147 17.35 -11.07 26.27
CA PRO A 147 18.22 -9.95 26.65
C PRO A 147 17.56 -9.04 27.69
N ARG A 148 18.22 -8.84 28.83
CA ARG A 148 17.69 -7.98 29.89
C ARG A 148 17.74 -6.50 29.47
N MET A 149 16.70 -5.75 29.85
CA MET A 149 16.71 -4.30 29.72
C MET A 149 17.79 -3.71 30.65
N LYS A 150 18.47 -2.66 30.19
CA LYS A 150 19.37 -1.85 31.04
C LYS A 150 18.55 -0.87 31.89
N ASP A 151 19.12 -0.43 33.00
CA ASP A 151 18.55 0.61 33.88
C ASP A 151 17.09 0.34 34.31
N ASP A 152 16.26 1.39 34.43
CA ASP A 152 14.85 1.35 34.89
C ASP A 152 13.85 0.87 33.81
N GLY A 153 14.34 0.40 32.66
CA GLY A 153 13.52 0.03 31.49
C GLY A 153 13.44 1.12 30.43
N LEU A 154 12.55 0.95 29.46
CA LEU A 154 12.33 1.83 28.32
C LEU A 154 10.89 2.34 28.31
N LEU A 155 10.69 3.63 28.03
CA LEU A 155 9.39 4.26 27.77
C LEU A 155 9.42 4.87 26.36
N ILE A 156 8.47 4.49 25.50
CA ILE A 156 8.29 5.07 24.17
C ILE A 156 6.87 5.64 24.07
N GLN A 157 6.79 6.96 23.94
CA GLN A 157 5.53 7.69 23.76
C GLN A 157 5.27 7.93 22.28
N ARG A 158 4.01 7.87 21.86
CA ARG A 158 3.62 8.33 20.53
C ARG A 158 3.64 9.86 20.45
N PRO A 159 4.26 10.44 19.41
CA PRO A 159 4.19 11.88 19.15
C PRO A 159 2.87 12.31 18.48
N VAL A 160 2.10 11.37 17.93
CA VAL A 160 0.80 11.60 17.27
C VAL A 160 -0.21 10.51 17.66
N PRO A 161 -1.53 10.81 17.74
CA PRO A 161 -2.52 9.84 18.20
C PRO A 161 -2.77 8.70 17.20
N TRP A 162 -2.67 8.96 15.89
CA TRP A 162 -3.02 7.96 14.87
C TRP A 162 -1.85 7.51 14.00
N ASN A 163 -1.84 6.20 13.73
CA ASN A 163 -1.02 5.56 12.71
C ASN A 163 -1.96 4.83 11.75
N TYR A 164 -2.12 5.39 10.56
CA TYR A 164 -3.08 5.00 9.54
C TYR A 164 -2.53 3.93 8.60
N TYR A 165 -3.40 3.06 8.09
CA TYR A 165 -3.01 2.02 7.14
C TYR A 165 -4.11 1.74 6.10
N GLN A 166 -3.64 1.51 4.86
CA GLN A 166 -4.34 1.13 3.63
C GLN A 166 -4.77 2.31 2.75
N ASN A 167 -4.98 2.02 1.47
CA ASN A 167 -5.68 2.84 0.51
C ASN A 167 -7.04 2.19 0.22
N ALA A 168 -8.02 2.96 -0.26
CA ALA A 168 -9.27 2.40 -0.76
C ALA A 168 -9.01 1.32 -1.84
N VAL A 169 -8.02 1.54 -2.71
CA VAL A 169 -7.69 0.61 -3.80
C VAL A 169 -6.86 -0.62 -3.39
N THR A 170 -6.25 -0.62 -2.20
CA THR A 170 -5.58 -1.81 -1.67
C THR A 170 -6.54 -3.00 -1.55
N SER A 171 -7.82 -2.71 -1.31
CA SER A 171 -8.88 -3.72 -1.24
C SER A 171 -9.10 -4.49 -2.54
N SER A 172 -8.75 -3.90 -3.67
CA SER A 172 -8.75 -4.57 -4.97
C SER A 172 -7.42 -5.27 -5.24
N TYR A 173 -6.29 -4.55 -5.15
CA TYR A 173 -5.00 -5.06 -5.65
C TYR A 173 -4.31 -6.09 -4.76
N THR A 174 -4.69 -6.18 -3.49
CA THR A 174 -4.03 -7.14 -2.58
C THR A 174 -5.03 -8.08 -1.90
N PHE A 175 -6.09 -7.55 -1.29
CA PHE A 175 -6.92 -8.36 -0.39
C PHE A 175 -8.31 -8.72 -0.92
N ALA A 176 -8.55 -8.52 -2.23
CA ALA A 176 -9.79 -8.94 -2.88
C ALA A 176 -10.10 -10.43 -2.65
N TRP A 177 -9.06 -11.26 -2.52
CA TRP A 177 -9.19 -12.72 -2.40
C TRP A 177 -8.77 -13.28 -1.04
N TRP A 178 -8.65 -12.44 -0.01
CA TRP A 178 -8.21 -12.91 1.30
C TRP A 178 -9.31 -13.64 2.05
N ASP A 179 -8.92 -14.76 2.64
CA ASP A 179 -9.71 -15.46 3.65
C ASP A 179 -9.45 -14.89 5.05
N TRP A 180 -10.05 -15.53 6.06
CA TRP A 180 -9.88 -15.08 7.45
C TRP A 180 -8.46 -15.32 7.96
N GLU A 181 -7.80 -16.40 7.56
CA GLU A 181 -6.45 -16.71 8.05
C GLU A 181 -5.45 -15.65 7.59
N ARG A 182 -5.56 -15.19 6.33
CA ARG A 182 -4.73 -14.09 5.83
C ARG A 182 -5.08 -12.75 6.47
N TRP A 183 -6.36 -12.45 6.71
CA TRP A 183 -6.78 -11.24 7.42
C TRP A 183 -6.32 -11.22 8.88
N GLU A 184 -6.38 -12.34 9.60
CA GLU A 184 -5.91 -12.45 10.97
C GLU A 184 -4.41 -12.14 11.06
N LYS A 185 -3.61 -12.67 10.13
CA LYS A 185 -2.18 -12.34 10.04
C LYS A 185 -1.93 -10.87 9.75
N GLU A 186 -2.72 -10.25 8.88
CA GLU A 186 -2.54 -8.82 8.59
C GLU A 186 -2.87 -7.96 9.81
N ILE A 187 -3.94 -8.27 10.55
CA ILE A 187 -4.32 -7.51 11.74
C ILE A 187 -3.28 -7.70 12.87
N ASP A 188 -2.71 -8.89 12.99
CA ASP A 188 -1.60 -9.16 13.89
C ASP A 188 -0.36 -8.32 13.50
N TRP A 189 -0.02 -8.27 12.20
CA TRP A 189 1.07 -7.44 11.68
C TRP A 189 0.80 -5.94 11.92
N MET A 190 -0.40 -5.45 11.63
CA MET A 190 -0.82 -4.07 11.91
C MET A 190 -0.55 -3.69 13.36
N ALA A 191 -0.92 -4.54 14.31
CA ALA A 191 -0.73 -4.26 15.74
C ALA A 191 0.75 -4.24 16.14
N LEU A 192 1.57 -5.15 15.59
CA LEU A 192 3.03 -5.17 15.78
C LEU A 192 3.70 -3.92 15.20
N GLN A 193 3.20 -3.41 14.06
CA GLN A 193 3.68 -2.17 13.43
C GLN A 193 3.10 -0.90 14.06
N GLY A 194 2.25 -1.04 15.09
CA GLY A 194 1.67 0.10 15.77
C GLY A 194 0.60 0.84 14.98
N ILE A 195 -0.05 0.19 14.01
CA ILE A 195 -1.24 0.70 13.34
C ILE A 195 -2.42 0.69 14.31
N ASN A 196 -3.11 1.82 14.42
CA ASN A 196 -4.31 1.94 15.24
C ASN A 196 -5.51 2.58 14.51
N MET A 197 -5.35 2.99 13.25
CA MET A 197 -6.43 3.55 12.43
C MET A 197 -6.46 2.92 11.01
N PRO A 198 -6.79 1.62 10.86
CA PRO A 198 -6.86 0.96 9.55
C PRO A 198 -8.19 1.24 8.82
N LEU A 199 -8.21 1.22 7.49
CA LEU A 199 -9.48 1.12 6.73
C LEU A 199 -10.13 -0.25 6.92
N ALA A 200 -11.47 -0.30 6.87
CA ALA A 200 -12.23 -1.56 6.95
C ALA A 200 -13.45 -1.54 6.01
N PHE A 201 -13.21 -1.83 4.73
CA PHE A 201 -14.21 -1.68 3.65
C PHE A 201 -14.88 -2.99 3.21
N THR A 202 -14.44 -4.12 3.76
CA THR A 202 -14.93 -5.45 3.37
C THR A 202 -16.44 -5.55 3.54
N GLY A 203 -17.13 -6.09 2.53
CA GLY A 203 -18.58 -6.35 2.60
C GLY A 203 -19.50 -5.13 2.56
N GLN A 204 -19.00 -3.92 2.25
CA GLN A 204 -19.85 -2.72 2.22
C GLN A 204 -20.99 -2.80 1.19
N GLU A 205 -20.85 -3.59 0.13
CA GLU A 205 -21.92 -3.83 -0.85
C GLU A 205 -23.16 -4.47 -0.21
N ALA A 206 -22.99 -5.30 0.83
CA ALA A 206 -24.10 -5.88 1.57
C ALA A 206 -24.85 -4.84 2.42
N ILE A 207 -24.15 -3.80 2.87
CA ILE A 207 -24.78 -2.64 3.53
C ILE A 207 -25.56 -1.84 2.49
N TRP A 208 -24.98 -1.59 1.32
CA TRP A 208 -25.65 -0.89 0.23
C TRP A 208 -26.92 -1.59 -0.24
N GLN A 209 -26.89 -2.91 -0.39
CA GLN A 209 -28.09 -3.70 -0.72
C GLN A 209 -29.23 -3.41 0.27
N LYS A 210 -28.97 -3.53 1.58
CA LYS A 210 -29.96 -3.30 2.65
C LYS A 210 -30.44 -1.84 2.73
N VAL A 211 -29.59 -0.89 2.33
CA VAL A 211 -29.95 0.53 2.31
C VAL A 211 -30.85 0.80 1.12
N PHE A 212 -30.45 0.42 -0.09
CA PHE A 212 -31.19 0.68 -1.32
C PHE A 212 -32.55 -0.06 -1.38
N GLU A 213 -32.69 -1.20 -0.70
CA GLU A 213 -33.99 -1.84 -0.49
C GLU A 213 -35.01 -0.91 0.20
N LYS A 214 -34.58 -0.04 1.12
CA LYS A 214 -35.45 0.96 1.79
C LYS A 214 -35.90 2.07 0.83
N PHE A 215 -35.20 2.23 -0.29
CA PHE A 215 -35.49 3.19 -1.35
C PHE A 215 -36.10 2.52 -2.59
N ASN A 216 -36.74 1.35 -2.42
CA ASN A 216 -37.43 0.59 -3.47
C ASN A 216 -36.55 0.18 -4.66
N ILE A 217 -35.24 -0.01 -4.43
CA ILE A 217 -34.32 -0.59 -5.41
C ILE A 217 -34.25 -2.09 -5.15
N SER A 218 -34.49 -2.89 -6.19
CA SER A 218 -34.42 -4.35 -6.09
C SER A 218 -32.98 -4.87 -6.15
N SER A 219 -32.74 -6.10 -5.71
CA SER A 219 -31.42 -6.72 -5.85
C SER A 219 -30.98 -6.83 -7.31
N SER A 220 -31.91 -7.04 -8.25
CA SER A 220 -31.60 -7.07 -9.69
C SER A 220 -31.20 -5.70 -10.25
N ASP A 221 -31.70 -4.60 -9.68
CA ASP A 221 -31.30 -3.25 -10.08
C ASP A 221 -29.84 -2.94 -9.70
N LEU A 222 -29.26 -3.71 -8.77
CA LEU A 222 -27.88 -3.56 -8.31
C LEU A 222 -26.88 -4.42 -9.12
N ASN A 223 -27.35 -5.33 -9.97
CA ASN A 223 -26.49 -6.20 -10.78
C ASN A 223 -25.54 -5.41 -11.68
N ASP A 224 -26.01 -4.27 -12.20
CA ASP A 224 -25.24 -3.37 -13.07
C ASP A 224 -24.59 -2.22 -12.28
N PHE A 225 -24.80 -2.12 -10.96
CA PHE A 225 -24.26 -1.07 -10.11
C PHE A 225 -22.91 -1.44 -9.52
N PHE A 226 -22.81 -2.61 -8.90
CA PHE A 226 -21.55 -3.07 -8.31
C PHE A 226 -20.60 -3.62 -9.39
N GLY A 227 -19.32 -3.27 -9.28
CA GLY A 227 -18.26 -3.98 -10.00
C GLY A 227 -18.05 -5.41 -9.49
N GLY A 228 -17.28 -6.21 -10.23
CA GLY A 228 -16.80 -7.51 -9.78
C GLY A 228 -15.77 -7.39 -8.65
N PRO A 229 -15.47 -8.48 -7.93
CA PRO A 229 -14.66 -8.44 -6.71
C PRO A 229 -13.32 -7.69 -6.82
N ALA A 230 -12.59 -7.89 -7.93
CA ALA A 230 -11.28 -7.29 -8.16
C ALA A 230 -11.34 -5.80 -8.54
N PHE A 231 -12.54 -5.25 -8.78
CA PHE A 231 -12.77 -3.90 -9.28
C PHE A 231 -13.62 -3.04 -8.33
N LEU A 232 -13.91 -3.57 -7.13
CA LEU A 232 -14.80 -2.92 -6.17
C LEU A 232 -14.30 -1.56 -5.71
N ALA A 233 -12.99 -1.35 -5.57
CA ALA A 233 -12.45 -0.05 -5.17
C ALA A 233 -12.91 1.10 -6.09
N TRP A 234 -12.74 0.94 -7.41
CA TRP A 234 -13.16 1.94 -8.41
C TRP A 234 -14.68 2.04 -8.54
N SER A 235 -15.41 0.96 -8.26
CA SER A 235 -16.87 1.02 -8.18
C SER A 235 -17.35 1.87 -7.00
N ARG A 236 -16.70 1.74 -5.84
CA ARG A 236 -17.00 2.51 -4.62
C ARG A 236 -16.68 4.00 -4.79
N MET A 237 -15.59 4.30 -5.51
CA MET A 237 -15.16 5.67 -5.85
C MET A 237 -15.88 6.26 -7.07
N ALA A 238 -16.95 5.60 -7.55
CA ALA A 238 -17.81 6.11 -8.62
C ALA A 238 -17.14 6.22 -9.99
N ASN A 239 -16.05 5.48 -10.23
CA ASN A 239 -15.35 5.48 -11.52
C ASN A 239 -15.98 4.52 -12.53
N LEU A 240 -16.39 3.32 -12.05
CA LEU A 240 -16.98 2.26 -12.89
C LEU A 240 -18.21 1.60 -12.23
N HIS A 241 -18.99 0.88 -13.03
CA HIS A 241 -20.10 0.05 -12.55
C HIS A 241 -20.23 -1.22 -13.41
N GLY A 242 -20.70 -2.32 -12.82
CA GLY A 242 -20.97 -3.59 -13.51
C GLY A 242 -19.77 -4.39 -14.05
N TRP A 243 -18.61 -3.77 -14.29
CA TRP A 243 -17.44 -4.43 -14.85
C TRP A 243 -16.94 -5.58 -13.97
N GLY A 244 -16.83 -6.79 -14.55
CA GLY A 244 -16.48 -8.02 -13.84
C GLY A 244 -17.58 -8.62 -12.96
N GLY A 245 -18.72 -7.93 -12.82
CA GLY A 245 -19.91 -8.38 -12.11
C GLY A 245 -20.81 -9.29 -12.95
N PRO A 246 -22.05 -9.56 -12.50
CA PRO A 246 -22.65 -9.09 -11.24
C PRO A 246 -22.06 -9.80 -10.01
N LEU A 247 -22.21 -9.19 -8.83
CA LEU A 247 -21.85 -9.83 -7.56
C LEU A 247 -22.96 -10.81 -7.13
N PRO A 248 -22.64 -12.10 -6.88
CA PRO A 248 -23.64 -13.04 -6.37
C PRO A 248 -23.95 -12.77 -4.89
N GLN A 249 -25.14 -13.17 -4.42
CA GLN A 249 -25.51 -13.02 -3.00
C GLN A 249 -24.52 -13.73 -2.05
N SER A 250 -23.94 -14.85 -2.48
CA SER A 250 -22.89 -15.56 -1.73
C SER A 250 -21.71 -14.65 -1.39
N TRP A 251 -21.31 -13.78 -2.31
CA TRP A 251 -20.25 -12.79 -2.06
C TRP A 251 -20.66 -11.81 -0.96
N LEU A 252 -21.85 -11.21 -1.08
CA LEU A 252 -22.35 -10.22 -0.11
C LEU A 252 -22.42 -10.81 1.31
N ASP A 253 -22.94 -12.03 1.43
CA ASP A 253 -23.09 -12.72 2.71
C ASP A 253 -21.73 -13.09 3.33
N GLN A 254 -20.82 -13.64 2.52
CA GLN A 254 -19.47 -14.03 2.97
C GLN A 254 -18.64 -12.81 3.39
N GLN A 255 -18.65 -11.75 2.60
CA GLN A 255 -17.88 -10.53 2.88
C GLN A 255 -18.45 -9.77 4.08
N LEU A 256 -19.77 -9.75 4.27
CA LEU A 256 -20.39 -9.20 5.49
C LEU A 256 -19.95 -9.98 6.74
N ALA A 257 -19.91 -11.32 6.66
CA ALA A 257 -19.42 -12.15 7.75
C ALA A 257 -17.92 -11.92 8.03
N MET A 258 -17.11 -11.76 6.97
CA MET A 258 -15.69 -11.44 7.08
C MET A 258 -15.46 -10.10 7.79
N GLN A 259 -16.16 -9.05 7.36
CA GLN A 259 -16.04 -7.73 7.95
C GLN A 259 -16.37 -7.71 9.45
N LYS A 260 -17.39 -8.46 9.88
CA LYS A 260 -17.71 -8.59 11.31
C LYS A 260 -16.55 -9.21 12.11
N LYS A 261 -15.82 -10.17 11.53
CA LYS A 261 -14.61 -10.74 12.16
C LYS A 261 -13.44 -9.75 12.18
N ILE A 262 -13.21 -9.05 11.07
CA ILE A 262 -12.16 -8.03 10.95
C ILE A 262 -12.35 -6.94 12.01
N LEU A 263 -13.55 -6.35 12.06
CA LEU A 263 -13.88 -5.31 13.03
C LEU A 263 -13.75 -5.81 14.47
N ALA A 264 -14.27 -7.00 14.77
CA ALA A 264 -14.15 -7.57 16.12
C ALA A 264 -12.68 -7.67 16.55
N ARG A 265 -11.79 -8.21 15.70
CA ARG A 265 -10.37 -8.35 16.03
C ARG A 265 -9.65 -6.99 16.13
N MET A 266 -9.98 -6.03 15.27
CA MET A 266 -9.43 -4.68 15.34
C MET A 266 -9.79 -4.01 16.68
N TYR A 267 -11.05 -4.07 17.10
CA TYR A 267 -11.50 -3.52 18.38
C TYR A 267 -10.91 -4.27 19.59
N GLU A 268 -10.79 -5.61 19.51
CA GLU A 268 -10.13 -6.42 20.54
C GLU A 268 -8.68 -5.96 20.80
N LEU A 269 -7.99 -5.49 19.77
CA LEU A 269 -6.61 -4.99 19.87
C LEU A 269 -6.54 -3.50 20.21
N GLY A 270 -7.66 -2.79 20.27
CA GLY A 270 -7.71 -1.36 20.58
C GLY A 270 -7.53 -0.43 19.37
N MET A 271 -7.71 -0.95 18.15
CA MET A 271 -7.72 -0.13 16.93
C MET A 271 -9.06 0.59 16.75
N THR A 272 -9.03 1.69 16.00
CA THR A 272 -10.19 2.44 15.52
C THR A 272 -10.31 2.27 13.99
N PRO A 273 -11.04 1.26 13.50
CA PRO A 273 -11.21 1.04 12.07
C PRO A 273 -12.04 2.17 11.45
N VAL A 274 -11.65 2.60 10.25
CA VAL A 274 -12.37 3.59 9.45
C VAL A 274 -13.37 2.89 8.55
N LEU A 275 -14.63 3.31 8.60
CA LEU A 275 -15.73 2.74 7.81
C LEU A 275 -16.05 3.62 6.59
N PRO A 276 -16.64 3.08 5.52
CA PRO A 276 -17.06 3.91 4.38
C PRO A 276 -18.26 4.80 4.75
N ALA A 277 -18.52 5.82 3.93
CA ALA A 277 -19.71 6.65 3.95
C ALA A 277 -20.23 6.94 2.52
N PHE A 278 -21.41 7.56 2.43
CA PHE A 278 -22.05 7.87 1.14
C PHE A 278 -21.40 9.07 0.45
N SER A 279 -20.91 8.86 -0.77
CA SER A 279 -20.27 9.89 -1.60
C SER A 279 -21.19 10.53 -2.65
N GLY A 280 -22.44 10.07 -2.76
CA GLY A 280 -23.39 10.51 -3.79
C GLY A 280 -23.59 9.53 -4.93
N ASN A 281 -22.74 8.51 -5.08
CA ASN A 281 -22.86 7.51 -6.14
C ASN A 281 -24.09 6.62 -5.95
N VAL A 282 -24.96 6.53 -6.96
CA VAL A 282 -26.26 5.82 -6.86
C VAL A 282 -26.51 4.93 -8.07
N PRO A 283 -27.30 3.84 -7.94
CA PRO A 283 -27.68 3.01 -9.07
C PRO A 283 -28.58 3.77 -10.04
N ALA A 284 -28.46 3.46 -11.35
CA ALA A 284 -29.27 4.08 -12.40
C ALA A 284 -30.78 3.97 -12.15
N ALA A 285 -31.22 2.86 -11.53
CA ALA A 285 -32.61 2.62 -11.17
C ALA A 285 -33.20 3.68 -10.23
N LEU A 286 -32.38 4.35 -9.41
CA LEU A 286 -32.84 5.40 -8.50
C LEU A 286 -33.50 6.55 -9.26
N LYS A 287 -33.03 6.86 -10.48
CA LYS A 287 -33.65 7.87 -11.35
C LYS A 287 -35.06 7.49 -11.82
N ASN A 288 -35.34 6.19 -11.96
CA ASN A 288 -36.66 5.71 -12.34
C ASN A 288 -37.63 5.72 -11.15
N VAL A 289 -37.14 5.38 -9.95
CA VAL A 289 -37.94 5.38 -8.72
C VAL A 289 -38.21 6.81 -8.22
N TYR A 290 -37.21 7.70 -8.32
CA TYR A 290 -37.28 9.11 -7.91
C TYR A 290 -37.01 10.03 -9.11
N PRO A 291 -37.97 10.21 -10.04
CA PRO A 291 -37.75 10.99 -11.27
C PRO A 291 -37.54 12.50 -11.04
N SER A 292 -37.90 13.01 -9.86
CA SER A 292 -37.62 14.39 -9.45
C SER A 292 -36.25 14.58 -8.79
N ALA A 293 -35.53 13.49 -8.49
CA ALA A 293 -34.23 13.56 -7.87
C ALA A 293 -33.21 14.18 -8.84
N LYS A 294 -32.35 15.05 -8.33
CA LYS A 294 -31.27 15.68 -9.10
C LYS A 294 -30.11 14.69 -9.28
N ILE A 295 -30.24 13.81 -10.27
CA ILE A 295 -29.23 12.80 -10.58
C ILE A 295 -28.58 13.13 -11.92
N THR A 296 -27.27 13.37 -11.88
CA THR A 296 -26.44 13.60 -13.06
C THR A 296 -25.66 12.35 -13.41
N ARG A 297 -25.26 12.23 -14.67
CA ARG A 297 -24.37 11.16 -15.13
C ARG A 297 -22.95 11.71 -15.19
N LEU A 298 -21.98 11.01 -14.60
CA LEU A 298 -20.57 11.37 -14.64
C LEU A 298 -19.96 11.12 -16.03
N GLY A 299 -18.78 11.70 -16.26
CA GLY A 299 -18.04 11.59 -17.50
C GLY A 299 -17.44 10.20 -17.75
N ASN A 300 -16.78 10.06 -18.90
CA ASN A 300 -16.01 8.85 -19.20
C ASN A 300 -14.84 8.72 -18.23
N TRP A 301 -14.69 7.53 -17.65
CA TRP A 301 -13.51 7.14 -16.90
C TRP A 301 -12.90 5.93 -17.61
N PHE A 302 -11.82 6.17 -18.35
CA PHE A 302 -10.97 5.20 -19.04
C PHE A 302 -11.61 4.12 -19.93
N THR A 303 -12.91 4.20 -20.29
CA THR A 303 -13.49 3.26 -21.26
C THR A 303 -12.99 3.54 -22.66
N VAL A 304 -12.85 2.47 -23.43
CA VAL A 304 -12.53 2.54 -24.85
C VAL A 304 -13.74 3.07 -25.61
N ASP A 305 -13.51 3.92 -26.61
CA ASP A 305 -14.56 4.60 -27.40
C ASP A 305 -15.57 5.44 -26.58
N SER A 306 -15.29 5.75 -25.31
CA SER A 306 -16.25 6.38 -24.39
C SER A 306 -17.57 5.61 -24.24
N ASN A 307 -17.52 4.27 -24.33
CA ASN A 307 -18.69 3.42 -24.20
C ASN A 307 -19.24 3.45 -22.76
N PRO A 308 -20.46 3.95 -22.55
CA PRO A 308 -20.93 4.22 -21.21
C PRO A 308 -21.56 2.97 -20.55
N ARG A 309 -21.16 1.77 -21.00
CA ARG A 309 -21.61 0.48 -20.47
C ARG A 309 -21.04 0.18 -19.10
N TRP A 310 -19.81 0.61 -18.83
CA TRP A 310 -19.04 0.24 -17.64
C TRP A 310 -18.53 1.43 -16.80
N CYS A 311 -18.67 2.66 -17.30
CA CYS A 311 -18.26 3.90 -16.64
C CYS A 311 -19.46 4.80 -16.36
N CYS A 312 -19.18 6.07 -16.09
CA CYS A 312 -20.16 7.11 -16.34
C CYS A 312 -21.38 6.91 -15.43
N THR A 313 -21.07 6.65 -14.16
CA THR A 313 -22.05 6.33 -13.13
C THR A 313 -22.96 7.52 -12.84
N TYR A 314 -23.93 7.32 -11.96
CA TYR A 314 -24.90 8.33 -11.59
C TYR A 314 -24.56 8.95 -10.23
N LEU A 315 -24.46 10.28 -10.19
CA LEU A 315 -24.22 11.05 -9.00
C LEU A 315 -25.51 11.75 -8.57
N LEU A 316 -25.93 11.53 -7.33
CA LEU A 316 -26.98 12.29 -6.68
C LEU A 316 -26.40 13.62 -6.20
N ASP A 317 -27.01 14.73 -6.61
CA ASP A 317 -26.61 16.08 -6.22
C ASP A 317 -26.79 16.29 -4.71
N ALA A 318 -25.79 16.88 -4.07
CA ALA A 318 -25.78 17.13 -2.62
C ALA A 318 -26.89 18.06 -2.13
N THR A 319 -27.47 18.88 -3.01
CA THR A 319 -28.61 19.75 -2.67
C THR A 319 -29.95 19.02 -2.71
N ASP A 320 -29.98 17.78 -3.18
CA ASP A 320 -31.18 16.95 -3.16
C ASP A 320 -31.45 16.41 -1.74
N PRO A 321 -32.67 16.53 -1.20
CA PRO A 321 -33.00 15.99 0.13
C PRO A 321 -32.68 14.50 0.29
N LEU A 322 -32.77 13.70 -0.79
CA LEU A 322 -32.44 12.27 -0.75
C LEU A 322 -30.98 12.01 -0.38
N PHE A 323 -30.07 12.96 -0.63
CA PHE A 323 -28.65 12.78 -0.34
C PHE A 323 -28.42 12.53 1.16
N ILE A 324 -29.01 13.37 2.00
CA ILE A 324 -28.91 13.25 3.46
C ILE A 324 -29.64 12.00 3.95
N GLU A 325 -30.81 11.67 3.37
CA GLU A 325 -31.59 10.50 3.78
C GLU A 325 -30.86 9.18 3.48
N ILE A 326 -30.25 9.06 2.30
CA ILE A 326 -29.47 7.88 1.90
C ILE A 326 -28.21 7.78 2.76
N GLY A 327 -27.43 8.87 2.89
CA GLY A 327 -26.20 8.85 3.69
C GLY A 327 -26.46 8.53 5.16
N LYS A 328 -27.49 9.13 5.77
CA LYS A 328 -27.94 8.78 7.12
C LYS A 328 -28.32 7.30 7.22
N SER A 329 -29.09 6.80 6.26
CA SER A 329 -29.53 5.40 6.24
C SER A 329 -28.35 4.43 6.15
N PHE A 330 -27.28 4.80 5.44
CA PHE A 330 -26.06 4.00 5.34
C PHE A 330 -25.32 3.91 6.67
N ILE A 331 -25.02 5.03 7.32
CA ILE A 331 -24.36 5.05 8.64
C ILE A 331 -25.18 4.25 9.67
N GLN A 332 -26.50 4.48 9.73
CA GLN A 332 -27.37 3.75 10.65
C GLN A 332 -27.42 2.24 10.36
N GLN A 333 -27.35 1.85 9.08
CA GLN A 333 -27.31 0.44 8.70
C GLN A 333 -25.98 -0.20 9.07
N GLN A 334 -24.84 0.50 8.93
CA GLN A 334 -23.54 0.03 9.41
C GLN A 334 -23.56 -0.20 10.93
N VAL A 335 -24.03 0.78 11.71
CA VAL A 335 -24.14 0.66 13.18
C VAL A 335 -25.05 -0.51 13.56
N LYS A 336 -26.17 -0.71 12.85
CA LYS A 336 -27.06 -1.85 13.09
C LYS A 336 -26.39 -3.19 12.81
N GLU A 337 -25.59 -3.30 11.74
CA GLU A 337 -24.95 -4.54 11.34
C GLU A 337 -23.71 -4.90 12.16
N TYR A 338 -22.91 -3.88 12.50
CA TYR A 338 -21.63 -4.03 13.18
C TYR A 338 -21.73 -3.83 14.70
N GLY A 339 -22.85 -3.29 15.19
CA GLY A 339 -23.16 -3.15 16.61
C GLY A 339 -22.56 -1.92 17.29
N ARG A 340 -21.75 -1.12 16.58
CA ARG A 340 -21.15 0.13 17.09
C ARG A 340 -20.80 1.09 15.96
N SER A 341 -20.56 2.35 16.33
CA SER A 341 -20.01 3.35 15.43
C SER A 341 -18.49 3.23 15.29
N SER A 342 -17.98 3.69 14.15
CA SER A 342 -16.57 4.00 13.92
C SER A 342 -16.21 5.42 14.39
N HIS A 343 -17.16 6.36 14.27
CA HIS A 343 -16.97 7.81 14.34
C HIS A 343 -16.03 8.41 13.30
N ILE A 344 -15.20 7.62 12.61
CA ILE A 344 -14.41 8.07 11.46
C ILE A 344 -14.92 7.39 10.20
N TYR A 345 -15.32 8.19 9.21
CA TYR A 345 -15.87 7.69 7.97
C TYR A 345 -15.10 8.20 6.76
N ASN A 346 -14.65 7.30 5.91
CA ASN A 346 -14.00 7.67 4.66
C ASN A 346 -15.03 7.83 3.53
N CYS A 347 -14.87 8.89 2.75
CA CYS A 347 -15.73 9.24 1.63
C CYS A 347 -14.99 10.15 0.66
N ASP A 348 -14.94 9.73 -0.60
CA ASP A 348 -14.27 10.47 -1.68
C ASP A 348 -15.24 10.53 -2.87
N THR A 349 -15.74 11.73 -3.18
CA THR A 349 -16.76 11.94 -4.24
C THR A 349 -16.15 12.19 -5.61
N PHE A 350 -14.94 12.75 -5.63
CA PHE A 350 -14.29 13.27 -6.84
C PHE A 350 -12.85 12.75 -6.98
N ASP A 351 -12.63 11.52 -6.52
CA ASP A 351 -11.36 10.83 -6.76
C ASP A 351 -11.27 10.46 -8.26
N GLU A 352 -10.31 11.10 -8.95
CA GLU A 352 -10.14 11.04 -10.41
C GLU A 352 -11.41 11.36 -11.22
N ASN A 353 -12.31 12.17 -10.65
CA ASN A 353 -13.49 12.69 -11.32
C ASN A 353 -13.56 14.21 -11.11
N THR A 354 -13.68 14.99 -12.18
CA THR A 354 -13.76 16.45 -12.06
C THR A 354 -15.18 16.87 -11.65
N PRO A 355 -15.35 17.77 -10.66
CA PRO A 355 -16.66 18.31 -10.31
C PRO A 355 -17.33 19.02 -11.49
N PRO A 356 -18.68 19.08 -11.53
CA PRO A 356 -19.41 19.63 -12.68
C PRO A 356 -19.24 21.16 -12.87
N THR A 357 -18.78 21.88 -11.86
CA THR A 357 -18.55 23.32 -11.89
C THR A 357 -17.44 23.68 -10.92
N ASP A 358 -16.61 24.67 -11.27
CA ASP A 358 -15.55 25.24 -10.44
C ASP A 358 -16.03 26.30 -9.44
N ASP A 359 -17.34 26.50 -9.30
CA ASP A 359 -17.93 27.45 -8.37
C ASP A 359 -17.68 27.06 -6.89
N PRO A 360 -16.95 27.87 -6.11
CA PRO A 360 -16.71 27.63 -4.69
C PRO A 360 -18.00 27.47 -3.86
N GLU A 361 -19.11 28.13 -4.22
CA GLU A 361 -20.37 28.00 -3.47
C GLU A 361 -20.99 26.59 -3.63
N TYR A 362 -20.92 26.03 -4.83
CA TYR A 362 -21.32 24.66 -5.11
C TYR A 362 -20.46 23.66 -4.33
N ILE A 363 -19.13 23.80 -4.38
CA ILE A 363 -18.18 22.91 -3.69
C ILE A 363 -18.41 22.93 -2.17
N SER A 364 -18.59 24.12 -1.60
CA SER A 364 -18.88 24.30 -0.17
C SER A 364 -20.21 23.63 0.22
N SER A 365 -21.25 23.81 -0.61
CA SER A 365 -22.56 23.17 -0.38
C SER A 365 -22.48 21.64 -0.43
N LEU A 366 -21.69 21.10 -1.37
CA LEU A 366 -21.43 19.67 -1.48
C LEU A 366 -20.73 19.11 -0.24
N ALA A 367 -19.61 19.72 0.17
CA ALA A 367 -18.86 19.28 1.34
C ALA A 367 -19.71 19.34 2.62
N ALA A 368 -20.49 20.41 2.78
CA ALA A 368 -21.42 20.55 3.90
C ALA A 368 -22.51 19.45 3.89
N ALA A 369 -23.04 19.09 2.72
CA ALA A 369 -24.03 18.02 2.60
C ALA A 369 -23.48 16.63 2.89
N ILE A 370 -22.27 16.31 2.38
CA ILE A 370 -21.56 15.06 2.67
C ILE A 370 -21.36 14.90 4.17
N PHE A 371 -20.77 15.91 4.81
CA PHE A 371 -20.55 15.87 6.25
C PHE A 371 -21.87 15.80 7.04
N LYS A 372 -22.88 16.57 6.65
CA LYS A 372 -24.21 16.54 7.29
C LYS A 372 -24.89 15.18 7.15
N ALA A 373 -24.71 14.48 6.04
CA ALA A 373 -25.25 13.13 5.85
C ALA A 373 -24.60 12.15 6.83
N MET A 374 -23.29 12.21 7.03
CA MET A 374 -22.57 11.43 8.05
C MET A 374 -23.06 11.79 9.46
N GLN A 375 -23.05 13.08 9.79
CA GLN A 375 -23.44 13.60 11.11
C GLN A 375 -24.88 13.22 11.47
N SER A 376 -25.78 13.16 10.49
CA SER A 376 -27.18 12.78 10.71
C SER A 376 -27.36 11.32 11.11
N GLY A 377 -26.36 10.47 10.84
CA GLY A 377 -26.30 9.08 11.29
C GLY A 377 -25.47 8.87 12.56
N ASP A 378 -24.51 9.76 12.83
CA ASP A 378 -23.59 9.72 13.97
C ASP A 378 -23.16 11.15 14.38
N ASP A 379 -23.62 11.62 15.53
CA ASP A 379 -23.36 12.98 16.03
C ASP A 379 -21.86 13.28 16.25
N ASP A 380 -21.05 12.24 16.46
CA ASP A 380 -19.61 12.35 16.69
C ASP A 380 -18.78 12.15 15.41
N ALA A 381 -19.43 11.94 14.25
CA ALA A 381 -18.78 11.70 12.96
C ALA A 381 -17.64 12.69 12.65
N VAL A 382 -16.58 12.14 12.07
CA VAL A 382 -15.43 12.80 11.47
C VAL A 382 -15.24 12.23 10.08
N TRP A 383 -15.09 13.11 9.10
CA TRP A 383 -14.85 12.72 7.71
C TRP A 383 -13.35 12.54 7.46
N LEU A 384 -12.94 11.34 7.05
CA LEU A 384 -11.62 11.06 6.50
C LEU A 384 -11.66 11.17 4.97
N MET A 385 -10.83 12.03 4.37
CA MET A 385 -10.80 12.23 2.92
C MET A 385 -9.41 12.01 2.36
N GLN A 386 -9.30 11.42 1.17
CA GLN A 386 -8.07 11.33 0.42
C GLN A 386 -7.72 12.71 -0.19
N GLY A 387 -6.49 13.16 0.02
CA GLY A 387 -5.97 14.40 -0.55
C GLY A 387 -5.46 14.26 -1.98
N TRP A 388 -5.56 13.07 -2.60
CA TRP A 388 -5.04 12.76 -3.95
C TRP A 388 -5.55 13.74 -5.00
N LEU A 389 -6.85 14.05 -4.97
CA LEU A 389 -7.49 15.02 -5.86
C LEU A 389 -6.77 16.39 -5.89
N PHE A 390 -6.19 16.85 -4.78
CA PHE A 390 -5.45 18.13 -4.71
C PHE A 390 -4.08 18.07 -5.39
N ALA A 391 -3.47 16.89 -5.46
CA ALA A 391 -2.18 16.69 -6.11
C ALA A 391 -2.33 16.34 -7.61
N TYR A 392 -3.41 15.62 -7.96
CA TYR A 392 -3.61 15.04 -9.27
C TYR A 392 -4.32 15.98 -10.26
N ASP A 393 -5.44 16.60 -9.86
CA ASP A 393 -6.31 17.34 -10.79
C ASP A 393 -6.05 18.86 -10.70
N PRO A 394 -5.58 19.53 -11.78
CA PRO A 394 -5.34 20.98 -11.80
C PRO A 394 -6.61 21.82 -11.59
N TYR A 395 -7.80 21.21 -11.61
CA TYR A 395 -9.05 21.80 -11.19
C TYR A 395 -8.97 22.40 -9.76
N TRP A 396 -8.29 21.73 -8.82
CA TRP A 396 -8.30 22.09 -7.41
C TRP A 396 -7.35 23.25 -7.07
N LYS A 397 -7.76 24.46 -7.44
CA LYS A 397 -7.04 25.71 -7.09
C LYS A 397 -7.37 26.14 -5.65
N PRO A 398 -6.59 27.08 -5.06
CA PRO A 398 -6.78 27.48 -3.66
C PRO A 398 -8.22 27.87 -3.27
N PRO A 399 -9.03 28.58 -4.09
CA PRO A 399 -10.43 28.87 -3.74
C PRO A 399 -11.30 27.62 -3.62
N GLN A 400 -11.14 26.65 -4.53
CA GLN A 400 -11.90 25.39 -4.56
C GLN A 400 -11.49 24.48 -3.40
N MET A 401 -10.18 24.38 -3.12
CA MET A 401 -9.66 23.67 -1.95
C MET A 401 -10.22 24.27 -0.66
N GLN A 402 -10.16 25.59 -0.51
CA GLN A 402 -10.68 26.29 0.66
C GLN A 402 -12.20 26.06 0.81
N ALA A 403 -12.96 26.11 -0.28
CA ALA A 403 -14.40 25.87 -0.26
C ALA A 403 -14.75 24.47 0.25
N LEU A 404 -14.02 23.45 -0.18
CA LEU A 404 -14.22 22.07 0.28
C LEU A 404 -13.86 21.92 1.76
N LEU A 405 -12.65 22.35 2.13
CA LEU A 405 -12.09 22.11 3.46
C LEU A 405 -12.78 22.95 4.55
N HIS A 406 -13.18 24.19 4.26
CA HIS A 406 -13.77 25.09 5.25
C HIS A 406 -15.29 24.93 5.42
N ALA A 407 -15.94 24.13 4.57
CA ALA A 407 -17.36 23.81 4.72
C ALA A 407 -17.63 22.83 5.87
N VAL A 408 -16.60 22.17 6.38
CA VAL A 408 -16.68 21.22 7.50
C VAL A 408 -16.07 21.84 8.76
N PRO A 409 -16.70 21.68 9.94
CA PRO A 409 -16.16 22.24 11.17
C PRO A 409 -14.73 21.77 11.46
N ILE A 410 -13.90 22.65 12.04
CA ILE A 410 -12.55 22.31 12.46
C ILE A 410 -12.58 21.09 13.41
N GLY A 411 -11.68 20.13 13.19
CA GLY A 411 -11.63 18.88 13.96
C GLY A 411 -12.64 17.82 13.51
N LYS A 412 -13.49 18.12 12.52
CA LYS A 412 -14.47 17.17 11.95
C LYS A 412 -14.10 16.65 10.55
N MET A 413 -12.93 17.04 10.05
CA MET A 413 -12.32 16.49 8.84
C MET A 413 -10.85 16.14 9.10
N ILE A 414 -10.43 14.99 8.61
CA ILE A 414 -9.03 14.56 8.54
C ILE A 414 -8.73 14.32 7.07
N VAL A 415 -7.73 15.01 6.53
CA VAL A 415 -7.25 14.79 5.16
C VAL A 415 -6.04 13.86 5.21
N LEU A 416 -6.01 12.85 4.35
CA LEU A 416 -4.84 12.01 4.09
C LEU A 416 -4.04 12.64 2.93
N ASP A 417 -2.91 13.27 3.20
CA ASP A 417 -1.97 13.65 2.12
C ASP A 417 -1.31 12.40 1.61
N LEU A 418 -1.89 11.86 0.53
CA LEU A 418 -1.75 10.46 0.20
C LEU A 418 -0.33 10.10 -0.26
N PHE A 419 0.44 11.08 -0.77
CA PHE A 419 1.74 10.91 -1.44
C PHE A 419 2.81 11.87 -0.89
N ALA A 420 2.81 12.06 0.44
CA ALA A 420 3.58 13.10 1.11
C ALA A 420 5.10 12.91 1.05
N GLU A 421 5.58 11.69 0.83
CA GLU A 421 7.00 11.37 0.73
C GLU A 421 7.64 11.83 -0.57
N VAL A 422 6.83 12.04 -1.62
CA VAL A 422 7.26 12.52 -2.94
C VAL A 422 6.70 13.91 -3.25
N ASN A 423 5.39 14.09 -3.14
CA ASN A 423 4.70 15.35 -3.48
C ASN A 423 3.78 15.83 -2.35
N PRO A 424 4.36 16.40 -1.28
CA PRO A 424 3.60 16.81 -0.11
C PRO A 424 2.65 17.98 -0.34
N ILE A 425 1.35 17.71 -0.23
CA ILE A 425 0.33 18.77 -0.12
C ILE A 425 0.28 19.35 1.30
N TRP A 426 0.96 18.75 2.29
CA TRP A 426 0.92 19.15 3.69
C TRP A 426 1.54 20.51 4.01
N THR A 427 2.36 21.04 3.11
CA THR A 427 2.66 22.49 3.09
C THR A 427 1.37 23.34 3.09
N THR A 428 0.22 22.69 2.82
CA THR A 428 -1.17 23.12 3.00
C THR A 428 -2.13 22.10 3.71
N SER A 429 -1.69 20.94 4.30
CA SER A 429 -2.52 19.89 5.01
C SER A 429 -1.73 18.80 5.85
N ASN A 430 -2.17 17.53 6.04
CA ASN A 430 -1.57 16.45 6.93
C ASN A 430 -0.63 15.46 6.19
N GLN A 431 -0.10 14.31 6.71
CA GLN A 431 0.85 13.41 5.98
C GLN A 431 0.49 11.90 5.92
N CYS A 432 0.63 11.26 4.75
CA CYS A 432 0.66 9.80 4.52
C CYS A 432 1.68 9.43 3.42
N MET A 433 2.21 8.20 3.46
CA MET A 433 3.11 7.67 2.44
C MET A 433 2.36 6.79 1.44
N LEU A 434 2.37 7.12 0.14
CA LEU A 434 1.74 6.29 -0.90
C LEU A 434 2.65 5.12 -1.26
N HIS A 435 3.87 5.45 -1.68
CA HIS A 435 4.94 4.57 -2.12
C HIS A 435 4.62 3.73 -3.37
N ASN A 436 3.58 2.90 -3.34
CA ASN A 436 3.32 1.92 -4.39
C ASN A 436 1.99 2.13 -5.10
N PHE A 437 2.03 2.08 -6.43
CA PHE A 437 0.87 2.09 -7.32
C PHE A 437 0.58 0.66 -7.83
N ALA A 438 -0.70 0.28 -7.79
CA ALA A 438 -1.28 -0.99 -8.25
C ALA A 438 -0.67 -2.31 -7.73
N GLY A 439 0.18 -2.30 -6.71
CA GLY A 439 0.95 -3.48 -6.31
C GLY A 439 2.06 -3.83 -7.29
N ASN A 440 2.55 -2.88 -8.08
CA ASN A 440 3.62 -3.12 -9.05
C ASN A 440 4.91 -3.54 -8.32
N VAL A 441 5.68 -4.43 -8.96
CA VAL A 441 6.91 -4.97 -8.37
C VAL A 441 8.11 -4.24 -8.97
N GLU A 442 8.64 -3.28 -8.24
CA GLU A 442 9.84 -2.51 -8.56
C GLU A 442 10.58 -2.22 -7.26
N MET A 443 11.92 -2.28 -7.28
CA MET A 443 12.71 -1.81 -6.13
C MET A 443 12.75 -0.29 -6.17
N TYR A 444 12.03 0.34 -5.24
CA TYR A 444 11.83 1.77 -5.18
C TYR A 444 11.72 2.24 -3.74
N GLY A 445 12.11 3.49 -3.49
CA GLY A 445 11.77 4.21 -2.28
C GLY A 445 12.52 5.54 -2.16
N VAL A 446 12.13 6.31 -1.15
CA VAL A 446 12.74 7.60 -0.80
C VAL A 446 13.01 7.62 0.71
N LEU A 447 13.94 6.76 1.16
CA LEU A 447 14.08 6.44 2.59
C LEU A 447 14.41 7.66 3.46
N ASP A 448 15.16 8.63 2.93
CA ASP A 448 15.46 9.88 3.65
C ASP A 448 14.22 10.73 3.89
N SER A 449 13.34 10.85 2.88
CA SER A 449 12.04 11.54 3.03
C SER A 449 11.15 10.82 4.02
N VAL A 450 11.12 9.48 4.01
CA VAL A 450 10.36 8.67 4.98
C VAL A 450 10.90 8.85 6.41
N GLY A 451 12.23 8.82 6.59
CA GLY A 451 12.89 8.93 7.90
C GLY A 451 12.87 10.34 8.51
N SER A 452 12.48 11.37 7.74
CA SER A 452 12.50 12.77 8.17
C SER A 452 11.15 13.49 8.06
N GLY A 453 10.38 13.23 7.00
CA GLY A 453 9.13 13.93 6.65
C GLY A 453 8.09 14.00 7.79
N PRO A 454 7.75 12.87 8.46
CA PRO A 454 6.83 12.87 9.60
C PRO A 454 7.23 13.82 10.74
N VAL A 455 8.53 13.91 11.01
CA VAL A 455 9.05 14.77 12.07
C VAL A 455 8.98 16.23 11.62
N GLU A 456 9.33 16.52 10.37
CA GLU A 456 9.29 17.86 9.79
C GLU A 456 7.88 18.45 9.78
N ALA A 457 6.86 17.70 9.32
CA ALA A 457 5.48 18.18 9.35
C ALA A 457 4.98 18.41 10.77
N ARG A 458 5.31 17.53 11.71
CA ARG A 458 4.87 17.67 13.10
C ARG A 458 5.44 18.91 13.78
N VAL A 459 6.73 19.19 13.57
CA VAL A 459 7.41 20.35 14.20
C VAL A 459 7.24 21.66 13.41
N SER A 460 6.58 21.61 12.26
CA SER A 460 6.27 22.81 11.47
C SER A 460 5.35 23.77 12.23
N LYS A 461 5.47 25.06 11.91
CA LYS A 461 4.71 26.11 12.59
C LYS A 461 3.21 25.94 12.30
N ASN A 462 2.38 25.94 13.36
CA ASN A 462 0.93 25.76 13.28
C ASN A 462 0.52 24.42 12.65
N SER A 463 1.36 23.39 12.77
CA SER A 463 1.03 22.05 12.28
C SER A 463 -0.35 21.59 12.78
N THR A 464 -1.15 21.04 11.86
CA THR A 464 -2.42 20.36 12.15
C THR A 464 -2.27 18.84 12.08
N MET A 465 -1.04 18.32 11.97
CA MET A 465 -0.76 16.89 11.83
C MET A 465 -1.26 16.10 13.03
N VAL A 466 -2.18 15.16 12.77
CA VAL A 466 -2.77 14.27 13.80
C VAL A 466 -2.34 12.80 13.66
N GLY A 467 -1.51 12.48 12.66
CA GLY A 467 -1.08 11.11 12.44
C GLY A 467 0.00 10.98 11.39
N VAL A 468 0.53 9.76 11.30
CA VAL A 468 1.34 9.25 10.20
C VAL A 468 0.58 8.11 9.55
N GLY A 469 0.90 7.74 8.31
CA GLY A 469 0.17 6.67 7.67
C GLY A 469 0.85 6.06 6.45
N MET A 470 0.39 4.88 6.08
CA MET A 470 0.78 4.18 4.86
C MET A 470 -0.46 3.92 3.99
N SER A 471 -0.48 4.46 2.78
CA SER A 471 -1.62 4.53 1.86
C SER A 471 -1.28 3.97 0.47
N MET A 472 -0.51 2.89 0.44
CA MET A 472 -0.13 2.18 -0.77
C MET A 472 -1.31 1.54 -1.50
N GLU A 473 -1.30 1.58 -2.82
CA GLU A 473 -2.31 0.89 -3.61
C GLU A 473 -2.19 -0.63 -3.53
N GLY A 474 -0.97 -1.17 -3.38
CA GLY A 474 -0.72 -2.58 -3.12
C GLY A 474 0.41 -2.79 -2.11
N ILE A 475 0.33 -3.88 -1.35
CA ILE A 475 1.32 -4.24 -0.32
C ILE A 475 2.17 -5.44 -0.78
N GLU A 476 2.96 -6.03 0.11
CA GLU A 476 3.78 -7.22 -0.16
C GLU A 476 4.95 -6.99 -1.15
N GLN A 477 5.51 -5.77 -1.15
CA GLN A 477 6.77 -5.40 -1.82
C GLN A 477 7.59 -4.44 -0.92
N ASN A 478 8.85 -4.18 -1.26
CA ASN A 478 9.75 -3.23 -0.58
C ASN A 478 9.62 -3.16 0.96
N PRO A 479 9.78 -4.29 1.69
CA PRO A 479 9.51 -4.37 3.13
C PRO A 479 10.35 -3.37 3.96
N ILE A 480 11.50 -2.92 3.46
CA ILE A 480 12.33 -1.91 4.12
C ILE A 480 11.60 -0.58 4.31
N VAL A 481 10.82 -0.15 3.33
CA VAL A 481 10.13 1.13 3.34
C VAL A 481 9.02 1.12 4.39
N TYR A 482 8.26 0.03 4.46
CA TYR A 482 7.17 -0.14 5.42
C TYR A 482 7.66 -0.38 6.86
N ASP A 483 8.79 -1.06 7.04
CA ASP A 483 9.45 -1.20 8.36
C ASP A 483 9.97 0.16 8.88
N LEU A 484 10.47 1.03 7.98
CA LEU A 484 10.87 2.38 8.37
C LEU A 484 9.67 3.27 8.68
N MET A 485 8.67 3.32 7.80
CA MET A 485 7.52 4.23 7.94
C MET A 485 6.67 3.90 9.18
N SER A 486 6.47 2.62 9.49
CA SER A 486 5.76 2.20 10.71
C SER A 486 6.49 2.63 11.99
N GLU A 487 7.82 2.61 12.01
CA GLU A 487 8.62 3.05 13.15
C GLU A 487 8.48 4.56 13.40
N MET A 488 8.27 5.36 12.35
CA MET A 488 8.12 6.82 12.47
C MET A 488 6.93 7.24 13.32
N ALA A 489 5.94 6.37 13.53
CA ALA A 489 4.83 6.59 14.47
C ALA A 489 5.25 6.68 15.94
N PHE A 490 6.51 6.36 16.25
CA PHE A 490 7.09 6.39 17.60
C PHE A 490 8.30 7.34 17.72
N GLN A 491 8.71 7.96 16.62
CA GLN A 491 9.94 8.76 16.56
C GLN A 491 9.68 10.25 16.83
N HIS A 492 10.40 10.80 17.81
CA HIS A 492 10.32 12.23 18.17
C HIS A 492 11.32 13.10 17.40
N ALA A 493 12.34 12.48 16.81
CA ALA A 493 13.39 13.13 16.03
C ALA A 493 13.62 12.38 14.71
N LYS A 494 14.26 13.04 13.74
CA LYS A 494 14.63 12.44 12.46
C LYS A 494 15.55 11.23 12.69
N ILE A 495 15.38 10.18 11.90
CA ILE A 495 16.24 9.00 11.94
C ILE A 495 17.51 9.26 11.10
N ASP A 496 18.65 8.75 11.57
CA ASP A 496 19.84 8.55 10.74
C ASP A 496 19.63 7.29 9.89
N VAL A 497 19.15 7.48 8.66
CA VAL A 497 18.64 6.40 7.80
C VAL A 497 19.75 5.41 7.44
N MET A 498 20.97 5.87 7.17
CA MET A 498 22.10 5.00 6.89
C MET A 498 22.37 4.02 8.06
N LYS A 499 22.41 4.52 9.30
CA LYS A 499 22.58 3.63 10.47
C LYS A 499 21.40 2.68 10.67
N TRP A 500 20.19 3.14 10.33
CA TRP A 500 18.99 2.32 10.41
C TRP A 500 19.02 1.17 9.37
N VAL A 501 19.48 1.45 8.15
CA VAL A 501 19.69 0.47 7.05
C VAL A 501 20.77 -0.55 7.42
N ASP A 502 21.88 -0.11 8.02
CA ASP A 502 22.91 -1.02 8.52
C ASP A 502 22.34 -2.04 9.50
N SER A 503 21.48 -1.57 10.41
CA SER A 503 20.79 -2.42 11.38
C SER A 503 19.70 -3.29 10.73
N TYR A 504 19.10 -2.83 9.62
CA TYR A 504 18.06 -3.54 8.88
C TYR A 504 18.59 -4.81 8.22
N SER A 505 19.70 -4.70 7.50
CA SER A 505 20.31 -5.85 6.84
C SER A 505 20.63 -6.99 7.82
N ILE A 506 21.16 -6.65 9.00
CA ILE A 506 21.53 -7.63 10.04
C ILE A 506 20.29 -8.34 10.59
N ARG A 507 19.26 -7.58 11.01
CA ARG A 507 18.05 -8.17 11.61
C ARG A 507 17.21 -8.93 10.60
N ARG A 508 17.15 -8.43 9.36
CA ARG A 508 16.39 -9.07 8.29
C ARG A 508 16.90 -10.45 7.99
N TYR A 509 18.21 -10.66 8.05
CA TYR A 509 18.83 -11.96 7.77
C TYR A 509 19.22 -12.75 9.02
N GLY A 510 19.12 -12.15 10.20
CA GLY A 510 19.49 -12.77 11.48
C GLY A 510 20.99 -12.88 11.73
N LYS A 511 21.80 -12.31 10.85
CA LYS A 511 23.24 -12.47 10.84
C LYS A 511 23.89 -11.29 10.13
N PHE A 512 25.01 -10.83 10.69
CA PHE A 512 25.88 -9.85 10.06
C PHE A 512 26.73 -10.53 8.97
N VAL A 513 26.70 -9.97 7.75
CA VAL A 513 27.58 -10.36 6.64
C VAL A 513 28.12 -9.09 5.99
N PRO A 514 29.45 -8.87 5.93
CA PRO A 514 30.03 -7.62 5.42
C PRO A 514 29.59 -7.25 4.00
N SER A 515 29.54 -8.22 3.08
CA SER A 515 29.15 -7.95 1.69
C SER A 515 27.70 -7.45 1.60
N LEU A 516 26.80 -7.96 2.45
CA LEU A 516 25.41 -7.50 2.49
C LEU A 516 25.28 -6.09 3.08
N GLN A 517 26.13 -5.69 4.03
CA GLN A 517 26.12 -4.30 4.49
C GLN A 517 26.52 -3.34 3.37
N GLU A 518 27.59 -3.66 2.65
CA GLU A 518 28.05 -2.87 1.51
C GLU A 518 26.96 -2.82 0.43
N ALA A 519 26.32 -3.96 0.12
CA ALA A 519 25.23 -4.01 -0.85
C ALA A 519 24.04 -3.14 -0.43
N TRP A 520 23.58 -3.23 0.81
CA TRP A 520 22.46 -2.40 1.29
C TRP A 520 22.81 -0.91 1.32
N ASN A 521 24.07 -0.56 1.56
CA ASN A 521 24.53 0.82 1.43
C ASN A 521 24.43 1.32 -0.03
N ILE A 522 24.79 0.48 -1.01
CA ILE A 522 24.60 0.80 -2.43
C ILE A 522 23.12 0.95 -2.75
N LEU A 523 22.27 0.00 -2.32
CA LEU A 523 20.82 0.04 -2.57
C LEU A 523 20.17 1.27 -1.95
N TYR A 524 20.60 1.68 -0.75
CA TYR A 524 20.16 2.92 -0.11
C TYR A 524 20.41 4.15 -0.97
N HIS A 525 21.59 4.27 -1.60
CA HIS A 525 21.94 5.43 -2.44
C HIS A 525 21.39 5.35 -3.88
N THR A 526 20.86 4.21 -4.29
CA THR A 526 20.39 3.95 -5.66
C THR A 526 18.87 3.76 -5.69
N VAL A 527 18.39 2.51 -5.66
CA VAL A 527 16.96 2.17 -5.80
C VAL A 527 16.08 2.81 -4.71
N TYR A 528 16.61 3.04 -3.51
CA TYR A 528 15.88 3.63 -2.39
C TYR A 528 16.13 5.13 -2.17
N ASN A 529 16.68 5.82 -3.17
CA ASN A 529 16.93 7.26 -3.17
C ASN A 529 16.37 7.95 -4.43
N CYS A 530 15.10 7.70 -4.75
CA CYS A 530 14.43 8.38 -5.87
C CYS A 530 13.99 9.79 -5.48
N THR A 531 14.76 10.81 -5.88
CA THR A 531 14.49 12.22 -5.48
C THR A 531 14.04 13.12 -6.63
N ASP A 532 13.62 12.54 -7.76
CA ASP A 532 13.25 13.31 -8.95
C ASP A 532 11.78 13.78 -8.97
N GLY A 533 10.97 13.31 -8.02
CA GLY A 533 9.57 13.68 -7.87
C GLY A 533 8.61 12.94 -8.81
N ALA A 534 9.07 11.93 -9.55
CA ALA A 534 8.25 11.15 -10.46
C ALA A 534 7.33 10.16 -9.72
N TYR A 535 6.21 9.80 -10.36
CA TYR A 535 5.33 8.73 -9.90
C TYR A 535 5.97 7.38 -10.25
N ASP A 536 6.23 6.55 -9.24
CA ASP A 536 6.80 5.22 -9.46
C ASP A 536 5.72 4.24 -9.96
N LYS A 537 5.57 4.20 -11.28
CA LYS A 537 4.77 3.20 -11.99
C LYS A 537 5.75 2.33 -12.76
N ASN A 538 5.83 1.04 -12.43
CA ASN A 538 6.68 0.13 -13.20
C ASN A 538 6.21 0.07 -14.66
N ARG A 539 7.07 0.58 -15.54
CA ARG A 539 6.92 0.61 -16.99
C ARG A 539 8.10 -0.08 -17.69
N ASP A 540 8.80 -0.98 -17.01
CA ASP A 540 9.81 -1.82 -17.63
C ASP A 540 9.20 -2.59 -18.80
N VAL A 541 9.96 -2.73 -19.89
CA VAL A 541 9.44 -3.18 -21.19
C VAL A 541 8.83 -4.58 -21.14
N ILE A 542 9.31 -5.46 -20.26
CA ILE A 542 8.75 -6.81 -20.07
C ILE A 542 7.27 -6.72 -19.67
N VAL A 543 6.94 -5.83 -18.73
CA VAL A 543 5.59 -5.75 -18.14
C VAL A 543 4.71 -4.69 -18.78
N ALA A 544 5.30 -3.74 -19.52
CA ALA A 544 4.60 -2.65 -20.20
C ALA A 544 5.08 -2.50 -21.64
N PHE A 545 4.88 -3.53 -22.45
CA PHE A 545 5.34 -3.54 -23.85
C PHE A 545 4.71 -2.39 -24.65
N PRO A 546 5.49 -1.63 -25.44
CA PRO A 546 5.00 -0.43 -26.11
C PRO A 546 3.91 -0.70 -27.14
N ASP A 547 2.85 0.11 -27.07
CA ASP A 547 1.70 0.11 -27.99
C ASP A 547 1.80 1.19 -29.06
N VAL A 548 2.97 1.24 -29.71
CA VAL A 548 3.31 2.24 -30.72
C VAL A 548 4.10 1.62 -31.88
N ASP A 549 4.10 2.33 -33.00
CA ASP A 549 4.99 2.03 -34.11
C ASP A 549 6.46 2.22 -33.66
N PRO A 550 7.36 1.25 -33.93
CA PRO A 550 8.77 1.32 -33.54
C PRO A 550 9.48 2.60 -34.03
N THR A 551 9.07 3.19 -35.16
CA THR A 551 9.67 4.42 -35.70
C THR A 551 9.45 5.67 -34.85
N VAL A 552 8.46 5.66 -33.94
CA VAL A 552 8.22 6.75 -32.97
C VAL A 552 9.39 6.90 -31.99
N TYR A 553 10.13 5.82 -31.73
CA TYR A 553 11.33 5.84 -30.90
C TYR A 553 12.44 6.67 -31.53
N SER A 554 12.69 6.51 -32.84
CA SER A 554 13.70 7.26 -33.60
C SER A 554 13.53 8.76 -33.42
N THR A 555 12.31 9.28 -33.63
CA THR A 555 12.05 10.72 -33.57
C THR A 555 12.28 11.33 -32.18
N ASN A 556 12.06 10.55 -31.11
CA ASN A 556 12.19 11.02 -29.72
C ASN A 556 13.56 10.78 -29.09
N ILE A 557 14.39 9.90 -29.66
CA ILE A 557 15.79 9.71 -29.26
C ILE A 557 16.67 10.81 -29.89
N PHE A 558 16.43 11.17 -31.16
CA PHE A 558 17.21 12.22 -31.84
C PHE A 558 16.81 13.66 -31.48
N SER A 559 15.58 13.93 -31.01
CA SER A 559 15.14 15.26 -30.56
C SER A 559 15.68 15.66 -29.18
N LYS A 560 16.03 14.70 -28.32
CA LYS A 560 16.50 14.96 -26.94
C LYS A 560 17.93 15.50 -26.80
N ARG A 561 18.66 15.76 -27.89
CA ARG A 561 19.86 16.61 -27.82
C ARG A 561 19.54 18.10 -27.71
N ASN A 562 18.30 18.55 -27.93
CA ASN A 562 17.90 19.96 -27.74
C ASN A 562 16.36 20.11 -27.67
N SER A 563 15.72 19.91 -26.51
CA SER A 563 14.61 20.76 -26.00
C SER A 563 13.81 20.11 -24.87
N LEU A 564 13.29 20.98 -24.01
CA LEU A 564 12.34 20.74 -22.93
C LEU A 564 10.94 20.43 -23.49
N LYS A 565 10.23 19.53 -22.79
CA LYS A 565 8.76 19.35 -22.77
C LYS A 565 8.08 19.22 -24.14
N ASP A 566 8.03 18.00 -24.65
CA ASP A 566 6.90 17.56 -25.49
C ASP A 566 6.24 16.36 -24.79
N GLU A 567 4.99 16.58 -24.38
CA GLU A 567 4.03 15.59 -23.89
C GLU A 567 3.44 14.87 -25.11
N ASP A 568 4.11 13.83 -25.60
CA ASP A 568 3.47 12.82 -26.45
C ASP A 568 3.16 11.61 -25.54
N GLU A 569 1.91 11.53 -25.08
CA GLU A 569 1.36 10.51 -24.16
C GLU A 569 1.36 9.08 -24.73
N SER A 570 1.83 8.87 -25.96
CA SER A 570 1.79 7.56 -26.62
C SER A 570 2.79 6.55 -26.04
N PHE A 571 3.84 7.00 -25.34
CA PHE A 571 4.86 6.11 -24.76
C PHE A 571 5.41 6.60 -23.40
N ASP A 572 4.98 5.94 -22.32
CA ASP A 572 5.61 6.02 -21.00
C ASP A 572 6.95 5.26 -21.01
N LYS A 573 8.08 5.97 -20.91
CA LYS A 573 9.42 5.36 -20.83
C LYS A 573 9.60 4.62 -19.49
N PRO A 574 10.34 3.49 -19.45
CA PRO A 574 10.77 2.89 -18.19
C PRO A 574 11.52 3.94 -17.34
N HIS A 575 11.13 4.06 -16.07
CA HIS A 575 11.76 5.00 -15.15
C HIS A 575 13.10 4.46 -14.65
N LEU A 576 14.12 5.31 -14.61
CA LEU A 576 15.46 5.00 -14.10
C LEU A 576 16.07 6.26 -13.50
N TRP A 577 16.34 6.25 -12.19
CA TRP A 577 16.90 7.37 -11.42
C TRP A 577 18.26 7.05 -10.79
N TYR A 578 18.82 5.88 -11.08
CA TYR A 578 20.03 5.36 -10.44
C TYR A 578 20.96 4.69 -11.47
N SER A 579 22.20 4.45 -11.06
CA SER A 579 23.18 3.71 -11.87
C SER A 579 22.91 2.21 -11.84
N THR A 580 22.65 1.60 -13.00
CA THR A 580 22.45 0.14 -13.11
C THR A 580 23.71 -0.64 -12.76
N SER A 581 24.91 -0.10 -13.05
CA SER A 581 26.19 -0.75 -12.72
C SER A 581 26.42 -0.86 -11.20
N GLU A 582 25.99 0.14 -10.43
CA GLU A 582 26.05 0.09 -8.96
C GLU A 582 25.09 -0.96 -8.41
N VAL A 583 23.87 -1.06 -8.95
CA VAL A 583 22.90 -2.09 -8.55
C VAL A 583 23.39 -3.50 -8.92
N ILE A 584 24.04 -3.67 -10.08
CA ILE A 584 24.69 -4.92 -10.47
C ILE A 584 25.82 -5.28 -9.49
N ARG A 585 26.59 -4.28 -9.02
CA ARG A 585 27.60 -4.49 -7.97
C ARG A 585 26.97 -4.91 -6.64
N ALA A 586 25.84 -4.33 -6.26
CA ALA A 586 25.08 -4.79 -5.09
C ALA A 586 24.63 -6.25 -5.25
N LEU A 587 24.17 -6.65 -6.44
CA LEU A 587 23.80 -8.03 -6.74
C LEU A 587 24.98 -9.01 -6.60
N GLU A 588 26.16 -8.63 -7.10
CA GLU A 588 27.38 -9.42 -6.95
C GLU A 588 27.69 -9.68 -5.46
N LEU A 589 27.63 -8.63 -4.63
CA LEU A 589 27.82 -8.71 -3.18
C LEU A 589 26.77 -9.58 -2.46
N PHE A 590 25.51 -9.55 -2.94
CA PHE A 590 24.46 -10.44 -2.48
C PHE A 590 24.80 -11.90 -2.81
N ILE A 591 25.25 -12.21 -4.03
CA ILE A 591 25.65 -13.56 -4.45
C ILE A 591 26.85 -14.05 -3.62
N GLU A 592 27.85 -13.20 -3.39
CA GLU A 592 29.01 -13.51 -2.54
C GLU A 592 28.59 -13.95 -1.12
N GLY A 593 27.63 -13.22 -0.53
CA GLY A 593 27.11 -13.51 0.81
C GLY A 593 26.18 -14.73 0.87
N GLY A 594 25.75 -15.27 -0.27
CA GLY A 594 24.74 -16.33 -0.34
C GLY A 594 25.15 -17.64 0.30
N LYS A 595 26.45 -17.96 0.35
CA LYS A 595 26.95 -19.15 1.06
C LYS A 595 26.59 -19.14 2.55
N GLU A 596 26.45 -17.96 3.15
CA GLU A 596 26.14 -17.80 4.57
C GLU A 596 24.65 -17.60 4.85
N LEU A 597 23.89 -17.15 3.85
CA LEU A 597 22.51 -16.67 4.03
C LEU A 597 21.45 -17.43 3.23
N SER A 598 21.81 -18.41 2.39
CA SER A 598 20.85 -19.17 1.58
C SER A 598 19.75 -19.89 2.38
N GLY A 599 20.00 -20.19 3.66
CA GLY A 599 18.98 -20.73 4.57
C GLY A 599 17.96 -19.70 5.08
N SER A 600 18.23 -18.40 4.91
CA SER A 600 17.33 -17.32 5.32
C SER A 600 16.31 -17.02 4.22
N ASN A 601 15.02 -17.12 4.55
CA ASN A 601 13.95 -16.91 3.59
C ASN A 601 13.87 -15.45 3.09
N THR A 602 14.05 -14.49 4.00
CA THR A 602 14.11 -13.05 3.69
C THR A 602 15.29 -12.70 2.79
N TYR A 603 16.45 -13.35 2.96
CA TYR A 603 17.59 -13.20 2.06
C TYR A 603 17.27 -13.73 0.66
N ARG A 604 16.68 -14.92 0.55
CA ARG A 604 16.30 -15.50 -0.75
C ARG A 604 15.30 -14.60 -1.50
N TYR A 605 14.32 -14.06 -0.79
CA TYR A 605 13.39 -13.07 -1.36
C TYR A 605 14.14 -11.85 -1.93
N ASP A 606 14.99 -11.21 -1.11
CA ASP A 606 15.70 -9.99 -1.54
C ASP A 606 16.69 -10.26 -2.68
N LEU A 607 17.37 -11.41 -2.67
CA LEU A 607 18.25 -11.83 -3.76
C LEU A 607 17.49 -11.96 -5.08
N ILE A 608 16.31 -12.61 -5.05
CA ILE A 608 15.46 -12.77 -6.24
C ILE A 608 14.96 -11.40 -6.71
N ASP A 609 14.47 -10.54 -5.81
CA ASP A 609 13.96 -9.22 -6.19
C ASP A 609 15.06 -8.34 -6.81
N LEU A 610 16.26 -8.36 -6.23
CA LEU A 610 17.42 -7.64 -6.75
C LEU A 610 17.90 -8.20 -8.10
N THR A 611 17.93 -9.53 -8.25
CA THR A 611 18.27 -10.17 -9.53
C THR A 611 17.25 -9.79 -10.59
N ARG A 612 15.95 -9.87 -10.27
CA ARG A 612 14.86 -9.44 -11.15
C ARG A 612 14.99 -7.96 -11.52
N GLN A 613 15.26 -7.07 -10.57
CA GLN A 613 15.43 -5.64 -10.83
C GLN A 613 16.58 -5.39 -11.84
N ALA A 614 17.75 -6.01 -11.62
CA ALA A 614 18.89 -5.85 -12.52
C ALA A 614 18.59 -6.39 -13.93
N LEU A 615 17.96 -7.56 -14.03
CA LEU A 615 17.58 -8.16 -15.32
C LEU A 615 16.46 -7.39 -16.03
N ALA A 616 15.52 -6.79 -15.30
CA ALA A 616 14.46 -5.96 -15.88
C ALA A 616 15.04 -4.69 -16.52
N LYS A 617 16.01 -4.04 -15.87
CA LYS A 617 16.71 -2.89 -16.47
C LYS A 617 17.58 -3.30 -17.66
N TYR A 618 18.26 -4.45 -17.57
CA TYR A 618 18.96 -5.04 -18.72
C TYR A 618 18.01 -5.32 -19.91
N ALA A 619 16.78 -5.77 -19.64
CA ALA A 619 15.77 -6.00 -20.68
C ALA A 619 15.36 -4.71 -21.39
N ASN A 620 15.28 -3.58 -20.66
CA ASN A 620 15.02 -2.28 -21.25
C ASN A 620 16.12 -1.89 -22.27
N ASP A 621 17.39 -2.05 -21.89
CA ASP A 621 18.53 -1.76 -22.77
C ASP A 621 18.54 -2.70 -23.98
N LEU A 622 18.34 -4.01 -23.76
CA LEU A 622 18.27 -5.00 -24.83
C LEU A 622 17.13 -4.71 -25.83
N PHE A 623 16.00 -4.20 -25.35
CA PHE A 623 14.91 -3.79 -26.23
C PHE A 623 15.27 -2.56 -27.07
N LEU A 624 16.01 -1.58 -26.50
CA LEU A 624 16.52 -0.45 -27.27
C LEU A 624 17.49 -0.91 -28.37
N ASP A 625 18.35 -1.89 -28.10
CA ASP A 625 19.24 -2.48 -29.11
C ASP A 625 18.45 -3.15 -30.24
N VAL A 626 17.32 -3.82 -29.93
CA VAL A 626 16.42 -4.39 -30.94
C VAL A 626 15.84 -3.29 -31.84
N LEU A 627 15.43 -2.16 -31.25
CA LEU A 627 14.89 -1.03 -32.01
C LEU A 627 15.95 -0.35 -32.88
N GLU A 628 17.17 -0.16 -32.38
CA GLU A 628 18.28 0.40 -33.16
C GLU A 628 18.66 -0.51 -34.35
N ALA A 629 18.70 -1.83 -34.13
CA ALA A 629 18.91 -2.81 -35.20
C ALA A 629 17.78 -2.75 -36.24
N TYR A 630 16.53 -2.59 -35.81
CA TYR A 630 15.38 -2.45 -36.69
C TYR A 630 15.44 -1.16 -37.53
N GLU A 631 15.79 -0.03 -36.91
CA GLU A 631 16.00 1.25 -37.61
C GLU A 631 17.15 1.18 -38.62
N SER A 632 18.20 0.43 -38.31
CA SER A 632 19.34 0.19 -39.20
C SER A 632 19.07 -0.85 -40.28
N HIS A 633 17.85 -1.39 -40.35
CA HIS A 633 17.45 -2.49 -41.24
C HIS A 633 18.33 -3.76 -41.11
N ASP A 634 18.92 -4.00 -39.94
CA ASP A 634 19.73 -5.18 -39.65
C ASP A 634 18.86 -6.35 -39.18
N SER A 635 18.33 -7.09 -40.16
CA SER A 635 17.47 -8.26 -39.92
C SER A 635 18.12 -9.36 -39.07
N TYR A 636 19.44 -9.53 -39.13
CA TYR A 636 20.14 -10.55 -38.35
C TYR A 636 20.19 -10.15 -36.88
N SER A 637 20.58 -8.90 -36.60
CA SER A 637 20.64 -8.38 -35.23
C SER A 637 19.26 -8.30 -34.60
N VAL A 638 18.22 -7.89 -35.34
CA VAL A 638 16.83 -7.94 -34.83
C VAL A 638 16.44 -9.35 -34.42
N ALA A 639 16.70 -10.36 -35.26
CA ALA A 639 16.36 -11.74 -34.94
C ALA A 639 17.10 -12.25 -33.70
N TYR A 640 18.42 -12.04 -33.65
CA TYR A 640 19.27 -12.49 -32.55
C TYR A 640 18.92 -11.81 -31.21
N LEU A 641 18.79 -10.49 -31.19
CA LEU A 641 18.49 -9.73 -29.98
C LEU A 641 17.07 -9.98 -29.48
N SER A 642 16.10 -10.13 -30.39
CA SER A 642 14.72 -10.50 -30.03
C SER A 642 14.66 -11.87 -29.35
N GLU A 643 15.41 -12.85 -29.86
CA GLU A 643 15.46 -14.20 -29.25
C GLU A 643 16.17 -14.16 -27.89
N LYS A 644 17.27 -13.39 -27.78
CA LYS A 644 17.93 -13.14 -26.50
C LYS A 644 16.99 -12.50 -25.46
N PHE A 645 16.10 -11.60 -25.88
CA PHE A 645 15.10 -10.99 -25.01
C PHE A 645 14.07 -12.02 -24.53
N LEU A 646 13.58 -12.89 -25.42
CA LEU A 646 12.64 -13.94 -25.04
C LEU A 646 13.27 -14.97 -24.09
N ASP A 647 14.52 -15.36 -24.34
CA ASP A 647 15.29 -16.22 -23.43
C ASP A 647 15.44 -15.58 -22.03
N LEU A 648 15.68 -14.27 -21.99
CA LEU A 648 15.76 -13.51 -20.73
C LEU A 648 14.44 -13.54 -19.95
N VAL A 649 13.29 -13.42 -20.65
CA VAL A 649 11.97 -13.48 -20.01
C VAL A 649 11.71 -14.87 -19.42
N ASP A 650 12.05 -15.94 -20.13
CA ASP A 650 11.89 -17.32 -19.65
C ASP A 650 12.82 -17.64 -18.47
N ASP A 651 14.07 -17.17 -18.52
CA ASP A 651 15.02 -17.28 -17.42
C ASP A 651 14.56 -16.49 -16.18
N MET A 652 13.98 -15.30 -16.39
CA MET A 652 13.40 -14.51 -15.31
C MET A 652 12.17 -15.19 -14.70
N ASP A 653 11.31 -15.84 -15.50
CA ASP A 653 10.21 -16.67 -14.98
C ASP A 653 10.73 -17.79 -14.07
N THR A 654 11.81 -18.45 -14.48
CA THR A 654 12.49 -19.50 -13.70
C THR A 654 13.07 -18.97 -12.38
N LEU A 655 13.68 -17.79 -12.41
CA LEU A 655 14.13 -17.09 -11.20
C LEU A 655 12.98 -16.82 -10.23
N LEU A 656 11.88 -16.25 -10.73
CA LEU A 656 10.71 -15.91 -9.91
C LEU A 656 10.03 -17.17 -9.35
N ALA A 657 10.09 -18.30 -10.06
CA ALA A 657 9.56 -19.58 -9.59
C ALA A 657 10.25 -20.08 -8.31
N SER A 658 11.45 -19.58 -7.98
CA SER A 658 12.26 -20.06 -6.86
C SER A 658 11.91 -19.49 -5.49
N HIS A 659 10.85 -18.69 -5.37
CA HIS A 659 10.31 -18.24 -4.07
C HIS A 659 8.79 -18.00 -4.09
N ASP A 660 8.11 -18.41 -3.01
CA ASP A 660 6.64 -18.38 -2.88
C ASP A 660 6.04 -16.95 -3.07
N GLY A 661 6.84 -15.91 -2.81
CA GLY A 661 6.46 -14.51 -2.96
C GLY A 661 6.23 -14.02 -4.40
N PHE A 662 6.73 -14.74 -5.41
CA PHE A 662 6.70 -14.33 -6.82
C PHE A 662 5.91 -15.28 -7.71
N LEU A 663 4.90 -15.97 -7.17
CA LEU A 663 4.09 -16.94 -7.91
C LEU A 663 2.71 -16.37 -8.27
N LEU A 664 2.26 -16.61 -9.51
CA LEU A 664 0.89 -16.29 -9.94
C LEU A 664 -0.15 -17.24 -9.33
N GLY A 665 0.20 -18.51 -9.12
CA GLY A 665 -0.73 -19.55 -8.67
C GLY A 665 -1.50 -19.19 -7.40
N PRO A 666 -0.84 -18.74 -6.31
CA PRO A 666 -1.53 -18.36 -5.09
C PRO A 666 -2.61 -17.28 -5.28
N TRP A 667 -2.39 -16.30 -6.17
CA TRP A 667 -3.38 -15.26 -6.48
C TRP A 667 -4.64 -15.86 -7.12
N LEU A 668 -4.45 -16.71 -8.14
CA LEU A 668 -5.56 -17.33 -8.86
C LEU A 668 -6.30 -18.37 -8.01
N GLU A 669 -5.60 -19.21 -7.24
CA GLU A 669 -6.23 -20.17 -6.35
C GLU A 669 -7.02 -19.48 -5.22
N SER A 670 -6.51 -18.38 -4.66
CA SER A 670 -7.24 -17.62 -3.64
C SER A 670 -8.56 -17.06 -4.20
N SER A 671 -8.57 -16.57 -5.45
CA SER A 671 -9.80 -16.08 -6.09
C SER A 671 -10.87 -17.18 -6.22
N LYS A 672 -10.45 -18.40 -6.57
CA LYS A 672 -11.35 -19.55 -6.72
C LYS A 672 -11.89 -20.07 -5.40
N GLN A 673 -11.11 -20.00 -4.32
CA GLN A 673 -11.52 -20.51 -3.01
C GLN A 673 -12.75 -19.81 -2.42
N LEU A 674 -13.03 -18.58 -2.86
CA LEU A 674 -14.23 -17.83 -2.43
C LEU A 674 -15.49 -18.20 -3.23
N ALA A 675 -15.34 -18.89 -4.36
CA ALA A 675 -16.47 -19.30 -5.18
C ALA A 675 -17.23 -20.49 -4.56
N VAL A 676 -18.56 -20.48 -4.65
CA VAL A 676 -19.41 -21.60 -4.19
C VAL A 676 -19.86 -22.53 -5.33
N ASP A 677 -19.62 -22.13 -6.58
CA ASP A 677 -19.97 -22.88 -7.78
C ASP A 677 -19.00 -22.59 -8.93
N LYS A 678 -19.12 -23.36 -10.02
CA LYS A 678 -18.22 -23.29 -11.18
C LYS A 678 -18.33 -21.98 -11.98
N GLU A 679 -19.47 -21.31 -11.97
CA GLU A 679 -19.63 -20.05 -12.73
C GLU A 679 -18.99 -18.91 -11.95
N GLN A 680 -19.14 -18.88 -10.62
CA GLN A 680 -18.40 -17.97 -9.75
C GLN A 680 -16.90 -18.21 -9.84
N GLU A 681 -16.47 -19.48 -9.87
CA GLU A 681 -15.05 -19.83 -10.01
C GLU A 681 -14.45 -19.26 -11.31
N LYS A 682 -15.18 -19.39 -12.44
CA LYS A 682 -14.77 -18.78 -13.72
C LYS A 682 -14.74 -17.25 -13.64
N GLN A 683 -15.76 -16.63 -13.07
CA GLN A 683 -15.86 -15.18 -12.97
C GLN A 683 -14.75 -14.61 -12.10
N TYR A 684 -14.46 -15.22 -10.94
CA TYR A 684 -13.46 -14.73 -9.99
C TYR A 684 -12.06 -14.92 -10.53
N GLU A 685 -11.76 -16.05 -11.18
CA GLU A 685 -10.46 -16.22 -11.84
C GLU A 685 -10.28 -15.25 -13.01
N TRP A 686 -11.34 -15.01 -13.81
CA TRP A 686 -11.30 -13.97 -14.86
C TRP A 686 -11.05 -12.59 -14.26
N ASN A 687 -11.72 -12.22 -13.16
CA ASN A 687 -11.50 -10.95 -12.45
C ASN A 687 -10.03 -10.83 -12.00
N ALA A 688 -9.49 -11.90 -11.39
CA ALA A 688 -8.12 -11.96 -10.89
C ALA A 688 -7.07 -11.82 -12.01
N ARG A 689 -7.30 -12.46 -13.16
CA ARG A 689 -6.45 -12.36 -14.36
C ARG A 689 -6.55 -10.98 -15.01
N THR A 690 -7.76 -10.47 -15.16
CA THR A 690 -8.02 -9.20 -15.85
C THR A 690 -7.40 -8.03 -15.11
N GLN A 691 -7.55 -7.96 -13.78
CA GLN A 691 -6.99 -6.85 -12.97
C GLN A 691 -5.48 -6.65 -13.16
N ILE A 692 -4.71 -7.74 -13.29
CA ILE A 692 -3.25 -7.69 -13.41
C ILE A 692 -2.74 -7.61 -14.86
N THR A 693 -3.65 -7.50 -15.85
CA THR A 693 -3.33 -7.47 -17.29
C THR A 693 -4.10 -6.35 -18.02
N MET A 694 -5.13 -6.65 -18.82
CA MET A 694 -5.91 -5.65 -19.58
C MET A 694 -6.65 -4.65 -18.68
N TRP A 695 -6.98 -5.05 -17.46
CA TRP A 695 -7.68 -4.27 -16.43
C TRP A 695 -9.14 -3.93 -16.78
N PHE A 696 -9.38 -3.22 -17.88
CA PHE A 696 -10.69 -2.71 -18.29
C PHE A 696 -11.16 -3.24 -19.65
N ASP A 697 -12.18 -2.60 -20.23
CA ASP A 697 -12.69 -2.92 -21.54
C ASP A 697 -11.68 -2.65 -22.65
N ASN A 698 -11.88 -3.34 -23.77
CA ASN A 698 -11.07 -3.29 -24.98
C ASN A 698 -11.93 -3.60 -26.21
N THR A 699 -11.39 -3.30 -27.39
CA THR A 699 -11.95 -3.70 -28.69
C THR A 699 -11.04 -4.70 -29.38
N GLU A 700 -11.33 -5.06 -30.64
CA GLU A 700 -10.43 -5.92 -31.42
C GLU A 700 -9.10 -5.22 -31.73
N GLU A 701 -9.08 -3.89 -31.78
CA GLU A 701 -7.92 -3.09 -32.22
C GLU A 701 -7.42 -2.09 -31.19
N GLU A 702 -8.15 -1.87 -30.10
CA GLU A 702 -7.78 -0.92 -29.06
C GLU A 702 -7.77 -1.61 -27.71
N ALA A 703 -6.62 -1.57 -27.06
CA ALA A 703 -6.47 -2.05 -25.71
C ALA A 703 -7.02 -1.03 -24.71
N SER A 704 -7.33 -1.53 -23.52
CA SER A 704 -7.66 -0.70 -22.37
C SER A 704 -6.61 0.40 -22.15
N LEU A 705 -7.09 1.58 -21.77
CA LEU A 705 -6.25 2.69 -21.32
C LEU A 705 -5.55 2.39 -19.98
N LEU A 706 -6.04 1.39 -19.25
CA LEU A 706 -5.48 0.91 -17.98
C LEU A 706 -4.72 -0.42 -18.13
N ARG A 707 -4.43 -0.85 -19.37
CA ARG A 707 -3.62 -2.05 -19.61
C ARG A 707 -2.31 -1.97 -18.83
N ASP A 708 -1.92 -3.09 -18.24
CA ASP A 708 -0.69 -3.27 -17.48
C ASP A 708 -0.55 -2.31 -16.29
N TYR A 709 -1.61 -1.60 -15.87
CA TYR A 709 -1.56 -0.74 -14.69
C TYR A 709 -1.25 -1.57 -13.43
N GLY A 710 -1.93 -2.72 -13.28
CA GLY A 710 -1.73 -3.69 -12.19
C GLY A 710 -0.69 -4.77 -12.48
N ASN A 711 0.33 -4.50 -13.29
CA ASN A 711 1.31 -5.50 -13.71
C ASN A 711 2.07 -6.15 -12.52
N LYS A 712 2.60 -7.36 -12.74
CA LYS A 712 3.31 -8.14 -11.72
C LYS A 712 4.49 -8.90 -12.32
N TYR A 713 5.62 -8.94 -11.60
CA TYR A 713 6.68 -9.89 -11.88
C TYR A 713 6.43 -11.20 -11.15
N TRP A 714 5.53 -12.02 -11.69
CA TRP A 714 5.21 -13.35 -11.16
C TRP A 714 5.51 -14.46 -12.16
N SER A 715 6.11 -15.56 -11.67
CA SER A 715 6.28 -16.78 -12.46
C SER A 715 4.93 -17.33 -12.91
N GLY A 716 4.90 -17.81 -14.15
CA GLY A 716 3.70 -18.15 -14.89
C GLY A 716 3.15 -16.97 -15.70
N LEU A 717 3.15 -15.76 -15.13
CA LEU A 717 2.68 -14.57 -15.86
C LEU A 717 3.72 -14.10 -16.89
N LEU A 718 5.02 -14.17 -16.56
CA LEU A 718 6.06 -13.85 -17.53
C LEU A 718 6.01 -14.81 -18.71
N ARG A 719 6.11 -16.11 -18.46
CA ARG A 719 6.14 -17.14 -19.50
C ARG A 719 4.87 -17.22 -20.35
N ASP A 720 3.69 -17.13 -19.73
CA ASP A 720 2.43 -17.42 -20.44
C ASP A 720 1.69 -16.15 -20.90
N TYR A 721 2.13 -14.95 -20.51
CA TYR A 721 1.50 -13.68 -20.90
C TYR A 721 2.50 -12.67 -21.48
N TYR A 722 3.49 -12.21 -20.71
CA TYR A 722 4.39 -11.14 -21.16
C TYR A 722 5.34 -11.58 -22.28
N GLY A 723 5.96 -12.76 -22.16
CA GLY A 723 6.84 -13.35 -23.19
C GLY A 723 6.14 -13.53 -24.54
N PRO A 724 4.95 -14.16 -24.59
CA PRO A 724 4.17 -14.29 -25.81
C PRO A 724 3.77 -12.94 -26.42
N ARG A 725 3.45 -11.91 -25.61
CA ARG A 725 3.20 -10.55 -26.12
C ARG A 725 4.42 -9.94 -26.79
N ALA A 726 5.60 -10.06 -26.18
CA ALA A 726 6.86 -9.60 -26.76
C ALA A 726 7.19 -10.36 -28.06
N ALA A 727 6.97 -11.68 -28.09
CA ALA A 727 7.20 -12.52 -29.27
C ALA A 727 6.34 -12.08 -30.46
N ILE A 728 5.07 -11.71 -30.22
CA ILE A 728 4.19 -11.15 -31.25
C ILE A 728 4.77 -9.83 -31.77
N TYR A 729 5.24 -8.92 -30.92
CA TYR A 729 5.86 -7.68 -31.40
C TYR A 729 7.09 -7.93 -32.29
N PHE A 730 8.01 -8.78 -31.83
CA PHE A 730 9.22 -9.11 -32.59
C PHE A 730 8.92 -9.84 -33.90
N LYS A 731 7.85 -10.64 -33.96
CA LYS A 731 7.34 -11.22 -35.21
C LYS A 731 7.01 -10.13 -36.21
N TYR A 732 6.24 -9.11 -35.81
CA TYR A 732 5.87 -8.01 -36.71
C TYR A 732 7.06 -7.13 -37.13
N LEU A 733 8.07 -6.94 -36.26
CA LEU A 733 9.34 -6.29 -36.66
C LEU A 733 10.04 -7.08 -37.78
N LYS A 734 10.20 -8.39 -37.58
CA LYS A 734 10.87 -9.27 -38.56
C LYS A 734 10.11 -9.34 -39.88
N GLU A 735 8.78 -9.43 -39.83
CA GLU A 735 7.93 -9.42 -41.03
C GLU A 735 8.07 -8.11 -41.82
N SER A 736 8.04 -6.96 -41.12
CA SER A 736 8.25 -5.65 -41.73
C SER A 736 9.60 -5.55 -42.44
N LEU A 737 10.69 -6.02 -41.82
CA LEU A 737 12.02 -6.05 -42.48
C LEU A 737 12.08 -7.01 -43.66
N ALA A 738 11.40 -8.15 -43.58
CA ALA A 738 11.42 -9.16 -44.63
C ALA A 738 10.64 -8.74 -45.89
N THR A 739 9.51 -8.05 -45.73
CA THR A 739 8.71 -7.57 -46.87
C THR A 739 9.13 -6.19 -47.36
N GLY A 740 9.77 -5.39 -46.50
CA GLY A 740 10.06 -3.98 -46.75
C GLY A 740 8.85 -3.07 -46.52
N ASP A 741 7.74 -3.60 -46.03
CA ASP A 741 6.57 -2.81 -45.64
C ASP A 741 6.75 -2.22 -44.24
N ARG A 742 5.94 -1.21 -43.89
CA ARG A 742 5.92 -0.61 -42.55
C ARG A 742 5.35 -1.59 -41.51
N PHE A 743 5.83 -1.50 -40.27
CA PHE A 743 5.29 -2.22 -39.11
C PHE A 743 3.75 -2.09 -39.05
N SER A 744 3.06 -3.22 -39.05
CA SER A 744 1.60 -3.26 -39.01
C SER A 744 1.09 -3.13 -37.57
N LEU A 745 0.96 -1.89 -37.09
CA LEU A 745 0.49 -1.62 -35.73
C LEU A 745 -0.90 -2.21 -35.47
N GLN A 746 -1.85 -2.06 -36.40
CA GLN A 746 -3.19 -2.64 -36.28
C GLN A 746 -3.16 -4.17 -36.26
N GLY A 747 -2.36 -4.80 -37.14
CA GLY A 747 -2.22 -6.25 -37.16
C GLY A 747 -1.69 -6.78 -35.83
N TRP A 748 -0.61 -6.16 -35.35
CA TRP A 748 -0.03 -6.46 -34.04
C TRP A 748 -1.04 -6.31 -32.90
N ARG A 749 -1.77 -5.18 -32.85
CA ARG A 749 -2.84 -4.92 -31.87
C ARG A 749 -3.87 -6.03 -31.82
N ARG A 750 -4.41 -6.43 -32.98
CA ARG A 750 -5.39 -7.53 -33.05
C ARG A 750 -4.84 -8.83 -32.46
N GLU A 751 -3.59 -9.17 -32.75
CA GLU A 751 -3.01 -10.45 -32.29
C GLU A 751 -2.72 -10.44 -30.78
N TRP A 752 -2.11 -9.40 -30.22
CA TRP A 752 -1.77 -9.38 -28.79
C TRP A 752 -2.99 -9.10 -27.88
N ILE A 753 -3.97 -8.32 -28.35
CA ILE A 753 -5.23 -8.13 -27.62
C ILE A 753 -6.00 -9.45 -27.55
N LYS A 754 -6.07 -10.18 -28.68
CA LYS A 754 -6.66 -11.52 -28.71
C LYS A 754 -5.96 -12.49 -27.76
N LEU A 755 -4.62 -12.53 -27.77
CA LEU A 755 -3.83 -13.31 -26.82
C LEU A 755 -4.22 -12.98 -25.37
N THR A 756 -4.32 -11.68 -25.05
CA THR A 756 -4.68 -11.24 -23.69
C THR A 756 -6.07 -11.72 -23.30
N ASN A 757 -7.07 -11.53 -24.17
CA ASN A 757 -8.44 -11.96 -23.91
C ASN A 757 -8.53 -13.50 -23.78
N GLU A 758 -7.78 -14.26 -24.57
CA GLU A 758 -7.71 -15.72 -24.46
C GLU A 758 -7.04 -16.16 -23.16
N TRP A 759 -5.95 -15.51 -22.75
CA TRP A 759 -5.27 -15.79 -21.49
C TRP A 759 -6.16 -15.51 -20.27
N GLN A 760 -6.90 -14.40 -20.28
CA GLN A 760 -7.85 -14.03 -19.22
C GLN A 760 -9.01 -15.01 -19.09
N ASN A 761 -9.48 -15.54 -20.21
CA ASN A 761 -10.51 -16.59 -20.25
C ASN A 761 -9.93 -18.00 -19.98
N GLY A 762 -8.60 -18.13 -20.01
CA GLY A 762 -7.88 -19.35 -19.75
C GLY A 762 -8.04 -19.83 -18.30
N ARG A 763 -7.95 -21.15 -18.12
CA ARG A 763 -8.09 -21.82 -16.81
C ARG A 763 -6.87 -22.68 -16.48
N TYR A 764 -5.71 -22.30 -16.99
CA TYR A 764 -4.45 -23.01 -16.74
C TYR A 764 -4.08 -22.93 -15.26
N ALA A 765 -3.68 -24.06 -14.69
CA ALA A 765 -3.20 -24.11 -13.31
C ALA A 765 -1.73 -23.66 -13.25
N TYR A 766 -1.40 -22.90 -12.22
CA TYR A 766 -0.05 -22.40 -11.95
C TYR A 766 0.44 -22.95 -10.61
N SER A 767 1.76 -23.09 -10.45
CA SER A 767 2.32 -23.59 -9.18
C SER A 767 1.97 -22.67 -8.02
N VAL A 768 1.60 -23.27 -6.89
CA VAL A 768 1.38 -22.57 -5.61
C VAL A 768 2.56 -22.76 -4.64
N LYS A 769 3.63 -23.42 -5.11
CA LYS A 769 4.85 -23.67 -4.36
C LYS A 769 6.06 -23.41 -5.22
N SER A 770 7.06 -22.78 -4.61
CA SER A 770 8.32 -22.47 -5.27
C SER A 770 9.12 -23.72 -5.60
N GLU A 771 9.87 -23.66 -6.69
CA GLU A 771 10.83 -24.69 -7.10
C GLU A 771 12.11 -24.03 -7.60
N GLY A 772 13.25 -24.67 -7.32
CA GLY A 772 14.58 -24.16 -7.70
C GLY A 772 15.35 -23.56 -6.52
N ASP A 773 16.66 -23.35 -6.75
CA ASP A 773 17.56 -22.76 -5.77
C ASP A 773 17.86 -21.31 -6.14
N ALA A 774 17.32 -20.37 -5.36
CA ALA A 774 17.44 -18.94 -5.60
C ALA A 774 18.88 -18.48 -5.84
N LEU A 775 19.84 -18.97 -5.03
CA LEU A 775 21.24 -18.56 -5.14
C LEU A 775 21.89 -19.07 -6.43
N SER A 776 21.71 -20.35 -6.74
CA SER A 776 22.28 -20.96 -7.94
C SER A 776 21.73 -20.32 -9.21
N ILE A 777 20.41 -20.05 -9.25
CA ILE A 777 19.76 -19.41 -10.40
C ILE A 777 20.25 -17.97 -10.55
N SER A 778 20.21 -17.15 -9.48
CA SER A 778 20.72 -15.77 -9.51
C SER A 778 22.17 -15.70 -9.97
N GLN A 779 23.03 -16.61 -9.50
CA GLN A 779 24.43 -16.65 -9.91
C GLN A 779 24.59 -16.99 -11.40
N GLN A 780 23.82 -17.95 -11.92
CA GLN A 780 23.85 -18.31 -13.35
C GLN A 780 23.40 -17.13 -14.22
N LEU A 781 22.30 -16.47 -13.85
CA LEU A 781 21.77 -15.34 -14.62
C LEU A 781 22.68 -14.11 -14.56
N PHE A 782 23.32 -13.85 -13.42
CA PHE A 782 24.34 -12.82 -13.30
C PHE A 782 25.49 -13.03 -14.30
N TYR A 783 26.04 -14.24 -14.39
CA TYR A 783 27.10 -14.52 -15.37
C TYR A 783 26.61 -14.56 -16.81
N LYS A 784 25.36 -14.97 -17.05
CA LYS A 784 24.78 -15.03 -18.40
C LYS A 784 24.53 -13.63 -19.00
N TYR A 785 24.09 -12.68 -18.18
CA TYR A 785 23.58 -11.38 -18.68
C TYR A 785 24.34 -10.15 -18.18
N LEU A 786 24.92 -10.17 -16.98
CA LEU A 786 25.34 -8.95 -16.27
C LEU A 786 26.86 -8.85 -16.01
N TYR A 787 27.60 -9.95 -16.05
CA TYR A 787 29.03 -9.97 -15.70
C TYR A 787 29.92 -9.23 -16.71
N ASP A 788 29.64 -9.36 -18.01
CA ASP A 788 30.45 -8.75 -19.08
C ASP A 788 29.89 -7.40 -19.58
N SER A 789 28.72 -6.96 -19.11
CA SER A 789 28.11 -5.68 -19.53
C SER A 789 28.75 -4.44 -18.90
N GLY A 790 29.71 -4.61 -17.98
CA GLY A 790 30.33 -3.54 -17.20
C GLY A 790 31.60 -2.89 -17.76
N MET A 791 31.86 -2.92 -19.07
CA MET A 791 33.03 -2.25 -19.68
C MET A 791 32.74 -1.30 -20.85
N THR A 792 31.48 -0.97 -21.11
CA THR A 792 31.12 0.04 -22.13
C THR A 792 30.15 1.06 -21.55
N ASP A 793 30.67 1.99 -20.75
CA ASP A 793 30.02 3.30 -20.56
C ASP A 793 30.09 4.07 -21.88
N HIS A 794 28.93 4.43 -22.44
CA HIS A 794 28.79 5.40 -23.53
C HIS A 794 28.01 6.62 -23.08
#